data_AF-A0A2D2Q5C4-F1
#
_entry.id   AF-A0A2D2Q5C4-F1
#
_cell.length_a   1.000
_cell.length_b   1.000
_cell.length_c   1.000
_cell.angle_alpha   90.00
_cell.angle_beta   90.00
_cell.angle_gamma   90.00
#
_symmetry.space_group_name_H-M   'P 1'
#
loop_
_entity.id
_entity.type
_entity.pdbx_description
1 polymer ?
#
loop_
_entity_poly.entity_id
_entity_poly.type
_entity_poly.pdbx_seq_one_letter_code
_entity_poly.pdbx_strand_id
1 'polypeptide(L)'
;MVVSIGLAVIMSLNAVQGLGSGVTKTVLDNGLTVLIKEIPTAPVVSLQVWYRVGSRHEPQGQNGIAHQLEHLMFKGTDTRPVQFGQLFNALGSVSNAFTSYDMTAYHHTVRADQLEALLILEADRLRNTAITPTALESEKRVVISELQGYENSPEYRLSRAVMGALYANHPYGLPVGGTATDVEQFSLGEVKAFYRQYYRPDNAVLVIAGDVRPSEALALVKRTFGQVPTPPEPLPVNARAAGASFTSQRVTLREPGSAPLLQMVAPIPALTHADIPALEVLDMLLSGGRSSLLYQSLMETGQASSAYSYSAALQVGGWFEIGAIAAPDQSLATIETTITKILDQLAQQPLSAPALARAKQQLKANFVLRNRDIDAQAAQLANDETVAGDYRFSDRLLAAIDRVTAADVQRVVQTYLGGDRWVVGEFIPSEFADVELSGRGGTQTTEHHLVGDPVDPALVATYLPKTTRSQGAIAPATAVETFTLKNGLRVLLLVDRSTPTVTLAGRINAGTAYDVLTQPGVANLTAANLLNGTRDKDALALAQTLEDRGISLEFSAFRDGVDVEGYALASEVPTLLRTLADVLQNATFPEADFNLSQQRYLTALSLEADDPVRLGRRVFQETLYPSDHPLHHFATPASVQGIQRQQLVDFYRAAYAPDQTILTLVGDFDPTRVRSLLNELFGQWQPEIAPLNLTVPPVSPPPQTLFKNAVIPGKAQAITYIGAPGLDRRDPQFYAAMVMNHILGGDTLASRLGTEIRDRQGLTYGIYSFFTASSQAGPFLIQLQTAPEDTAQAIQATLKLLRDARTHGFTAAELATAKRSLMNSYVVELANVDVLARTVLGNASVDLPPEELQQFGDRLAAVTLEDVNHVLREIIDPDRLVIVTAGPPVAFQP
;
A
#
# COMPACT_ATOMS: atom_id res chain seq x y z
N MET A 1 46.82 5.33 50.09
CA MET A 1 46.56 4.01 49.49
C MET A 1 45.16 3.56 49.88
N VAL A 2 44.14 3.98 49.13
CA VAL A 2 42.83 3.30 48.98
C VAL A 2 42.31 3.76 47.61
N VAL A 3 42.01 2.78 46.77
CA VAL A 3 41.57 2.92 45.38
C VAL A 3 40.05 3.07 45.37
N SER A 4 39.53 4.14 44.74
CA SER A 4 38.11 4.23 44.37
C SER A 4 37.96 3.86 42.91
N ILE A 5 37.36 2.70 42.65
CA ILE A 5 37.02 2.20 41.32
C ILE A 5 35.72 2.92 40.90
N GLY A 6 35.84 3.84 39.95
CA GLY A 6 34.69 4.39 39.23
C GLY A 6 34.26 3.41 38.14
N LEU A 7 33.05 2.86 38.26
CA LEU A 7 32.39 2.12 37.19
C LEU A 7 31.90 3.14 36.15
N ALA A 8 32.63 3.29 35.05
CA ALA A 8 32.11 3.94 33.86
C ALA A 8 31.10 2.99 33.20
N VAL A 9 29.82 3.34 33.23
CA VAL A 9 28.79 2.71 32.40
C VAL A 9 29.05 3.19 30.97
N ILE A 10 29.74 2.36 30.20
CA ILE A 10 29.82 2.50 28.75
C ILE A 10 28.44 2.12 28.21
N MET A 11 27.60 3.12 27.94
CA MET A 11 26.51 2.93 26.98
C MET A 11 27.18 2.69 25.63
N SER A 12 27.29 1.41 25.24
CA SER A 12 27.59 1.03 23.88
C SER A 12 26.47 1.55 22.99
N LEU A 13 26.68 2.70 22.37
CA LEU A 13 26.00 3.09 21.13
C LEU A 13 26.27 1.95 20.15
N ASN A 14 25.31 1.04 19.99
CA ASN A 14 25.34 0.11 18.87
C ASN A 14 25.31 1.00 17.62
N ALA A 15 26.43 1.06 16.90
CA ALA A 15 26.43 1.60 15.55
C ALA A 15 25.32 0.87 14.79
N VAL A 16 24.44 1.62 14.10
CA VAL A 16 23.43 1.03 13.23
C VAL A 16 24.18 0.14 12.26
N GLN A 17 24.00 -1.18 12.40
CA GLN A 17 24.63 -2.11 11.49
C GLN A 17 23.98 -1.94 10.12
N GLY A 18 24.79 -1.92 9.06
CA GLY A 18 24.26 -1.88 7.69
C GLY A 18 23.30 -3.04 7.43
N LEU A 19 22.38 -2.85 6.48
CA LEU A 19 21.36 -3.85 6.13
C LEU A 19 22.00 -5.20 5.77
N GLY A 20 23.17 -5.18 5.12
CA GLY A 20 23.93 -6.36 4.74
C GLY A 20 24.70 -7.05 5.88
N SER A 21 24.69 -6.50 7.10
CA SER A 21 25.28 -7.14 8.27
C SER A 21 24.52 -8.40 8.65
N GLY A 22 25.25 -9.45 9.06
CA GLY A 22 24.66 -10.74 9.43
C GLY A 22 24.12 -11.59 8.26
N VAL A 23 24.21 -11.11 7.02
CA VAL A 23 23.74 -11.85 5.83
C VAL A 23 24.77 -12.90 5.41
N THR A 24 24.32 -14.15 5.29
CA THR A 24 25.08 -15.25 4.67
C THR A 24 24.69 -15.38 3.21
N LYS A 25 25.64 -15.19 2.29
CA LYS A 25 25.48 -15.42 0.85
C LYS A 25 26.06 -16.78 0.46
N THR A 26 25.30 -17.60 -0.26
CA THR A 26 25.76 -18.86 -0.86
C THR A 26 25.28 -18.94 -2.30
N VAL A 27 26.13 -19.37 -3.22
CA VAL A 27 25.71 -19.77 -4.58
C VAL A 27 25.70 -21.29 -4.61
N LEU A 28 24.56 -21.90 -4.96
CA LEU A 28 24.43 -23.35 -5.07
C LEU A 28 25.06 -23.88 -6.36
N ASP A 29 25.27 -25.20 -6.44
CA ASP A 29 25.84 -25.85 -7.64
C ASP A 29 24.97 -25.65 -8.91
N ASN A 30 23.67 -25.44 -8.74
CA ASN A 30 22.75 -25.12 -9.83
C ASN A 30 22.70 -23.61 -10.17
N GLY A 31 23.54 -22.78 -9.53
CA GLY A 31 23.66 -21.35 -9.79
C GLY A 31 22.71 -20.45 -8.99
N LEU A 32 21.79 -21.02 -8.20
CA LEU A 32 20.90 -20.21 -7.35
C LEU A 32 21.72 -19.41 -6.33
N THR A 33 21.51 -18.10 -6.31
CA THR A 33 22.04 -17.23 -5.26
C THR A 33 21.10 -17.23 -4.07
N VAL A 34 21.60 -17.53 -2.88
CA VAL A 34 20.84 -17.63 -1.63
C VAL A 34 21.39 -16.62 -0.63
N LEU A 35 20.52 -15.73 -0.12
CA LEU A 35 20.82 -14.80 0.96
C LEU A 35 19.99 -15.18 2.19
N ILE A 36 20.64 -15.32 3.34
CA ILE A 36 19.95 -15.63 4.60
C ILE A 36 20.35 -14.63 5.67
N LYS A 37 19.36 -14.00 6.32
CA LYS A 37 19.53 -13.06 7.43
C LYS A 37 18.71 -13.51 8.65
N GLU A 38 19.38 -13.80 9.75
CA GLU A 38 18.71 -14.15 11.00
C GLU A 38 18.20 -12.88 11.71
N ILE A 39 16.91 -12.85 12.03
CA ILE A 39 16.21 -11.76 12.74
C ILE A 39 15.25 -12.38 13.77
N PRO A 40 15.70 -12.66 15.00
CA PRO A 40 14.92 -13.43 15.99
C PRO A 40 14.00 -12.53 16.83
N THR A 41 13.18 -11.70 16.16
CA THR A 41 12.33 -10.69 16.83
C THR A 41 10.87 -11.12 16.96
N ALA A 42 10.40 -11.95 16.03
CA ALA A 42 9.09 -12.57 16.02
C ALA A 42 9.19 -13.96 15.36
N PRO A 43 8.29 -14.92 15.68
CA PRO A 43 8.37 -16.32 15.20
C PRO A 43 7.93 -16.48 13.73
N VAL A 44 8.44 -15.60 12.86
CA VAL A 44 8.06 -15.46 11.46
C VAL A 44 9.30 -15.39 10.58
N VAL A 45 9.12 -15.69 9.30
CA VAL A 45 10.17 -15.66 8.28
C VAL A 45 9.57 -15.16 6.96
N SER A 46 10.26 -14.21 6.34
CA SER A 46 10.02 -13.80 4.95
C SER A 46 10.92 -14.63 4.05
N LEU A 47 10.32 -15.21 3.00
CA LEU A 47 10.98 -15.92 1.92
C LEU A 47 10.58 -15.25 0.61
N GLN A 48 11.58 -14.88 -0.19
CA GLN A 48 11.34 -14.23 -1.48
C GLN A 48 12.19 -14.85 -2.58
N VAL A 49 11.58 -15.06 -3.75
CA VAL A 49 12.24 -15.55 -4.97
C VAL A 49 12.17 -14.45 -6.02
N TRP A 50 13.33 -13.92 -6.39
CA TRP A 50 13.46 -12.83 -7.35
C TRP A 50 14.17 -13.34 -8.60
N TYR A 51 13.50 -13.23 -9.75
CA TYR A 51 14.06 -13.59 -11.04
C TYR A 51 14.64 -12.34 -11.71
N ARG A 52 15.83 -12.48 -12.30
CA ARG A 52 16.50 -11.42 -13.10
C ARG A 52 15.89 -11.35 -14.51
N VAL A 53 14.58 -11.23 -14.57
CA VAL A 53 13.78 -11.07 -15.77
C VAL A 53 12.59 -10.20 -15.43
N GLY A 54 12.24 -9.27 -16.30
CA GLY A 54 11.11 -8.36 -16.17
C GLY A 54 10.72 -7.84 -17.55
N SER A 55 9.89 -6.82 -17.63
CA SER A 55 9.36 -6.36 -18.93
C SER A 55 10.45 -5.91 -19.92
N ARG A 56 11.64 -5.52 -19.46
CA ARG A 56 12.75 -5.16 -20.37
C ARG A 56 13.32 -6.33 -21.17
N HIS A 57 13.05 -7.54 -20.74
CA HIS A 57 13.57 -8.78 -21.32
C HIS A 57 12.61 -9.39 -22.34
N GLU A 58 11.46 -8.74 -22.55
CA GLU A 58 10.38 -9.21 -23.42
C GLU A 58 10.77 -9.08 -24.91
N PRO A 59 10.48 -10.11 -25.72
CA PRO A 59 10.60 -10.00 -27.17
C PRO A 59 9.69 -8.91 -27.75
N GLN A 60 10.06 -8.39 -28.92
CA GLN A 60 9.20 -7.44 -29.64
C GLN A 60 7.86 -8.11 -30.01
N GLY A 61 6.74 -7.41 -29.75
CA GLY A 61 5.39 -7.92 -29.99
C GLY A 61 4.90 -8.90 -28.93
N GLN A 62 5.64 -9.06 -27.82
CA GLN A 62 5.24 -9.87 -26.68
C GLN A 62 5.24 -9.04 -25.38
N ASN A 63 4.89 -7.76 -25.45
CA ASN A 63 4.92 -6.90 -24.27
C ASN A 63 3.86 -7.31 -23.26
N GLY A 64 4.28 -7.51 -22.00
CA GLY A 64 3.47 -8.00 -20.90
C GLY A 64 3.61 -9.51 -20.64
N ILE A 65 4.39 -10.25 -21.43
CA ILE A 65 4.52 -11.71 -21.24
C ILE A 65 5.18 -12.09 -19.91
N ALA A 66 6.06 -11.24 -19.35
CA ALA A 66 6.64 -11.46 -18.02
C ALA A 66 5.56 -11.36 -16.94
N HIS A 67 4.72 -10.33 -17.01
CA HIS A 67 3.59 -10.13 -16.10
C HIS A 67 2.50 -11.20 -16.28
N GLN A 68 2.20 -11.59 -17.51
CA GLN A 68 1.25 -12.68 -17.78
C GLN A 68 1.72 -14.01 -17.15
N LEU A 69 3.02 -14.30 -17.25
CA LEU A 69 3.59 -15.49 -16.65
C LEU A 69 3.59 -15.42 -15.12
N GLU A 70 3.74 -14.22 -14.56
CA GLU A 70 3.60 -13.99 -13.12
C GLU A 70 2.28 -14.58 -12.59
N HIS A 71 1.17 -14.25 -13.25
CA HIS A 71 -0.19 -14.74 -12.95
C HIS A 71 -0.31 -16.24 -13.19
N LEU A 72 0.18 -16.73 -14.33
CA LEU A 72 0.07 -18.15 -14.69
C LEU A 72 0.82 -19.06 -13.71
N MET A 73 1.89 -18.59 -13.08
CA MET A 73 2.59 -19.35 -12.05
C MET A 73 1.77 -19.56 -10.77
N PHE A 74 0.65 -18.84 -10.58
CA PHE A 74 -0.29 -19.12 -9.49
C PHE A 74 -1.32 -20.20 -9.83
N LYS A 75 -1.45 -20.63 -11.08
CA LYS A 75 -2.49 -21.58 -11.52
C LYS A 75 -2.22 -23.05 -11.21
N GLY A 76 -1.08 -23.34 -10.60
CA GLY A 76 -0.72 -24.68 -10.15
C GLY A 76 0.43 -25.29 -10.95
N THR A 77 0.79 -26.50 -10.54
CA THR A 77 1.87 -27.30 -11.14
C THR A 77 1.34 -28.67 -11.54
N ASP A 78 2.11 -29.41 -12.32
CA ASP A 78 1.78 -30.79 -12.67
C ASP A 78 1.64 -31.70 -11.43
N THR A 79 2.32 -31.36 -10.32
CA THR A 79 2.28 -32.14 -9.07
C THR A 79 1.28 -31.59 -8.05
N ARG A 80 0.87 -30.33 -8.20
CA ARG A 80 -0.13 -29.62 -7.38
C ARG A 80 -1.08 -28.87 -8.30
N PRO A 81 -2.07 -29.56 -8.90
CA PRO A 81 -3.04 -28.96 -9.81
C PRO A 81 -4.12 -28.17 -9.05
N VAL A 82 -3.68 -27.29 -8.14
CA VAL A 82 -4.50 -26.36 -7.36
C VAL A 82 -3.83 -24.99 -7.38
N GLN A 83 -4.60 -23.93 -7.20
CA GLN A 83 -4.05 -22.58 -7.21
C GLN A 83 -3.13 -22.35 -6.01
N PHE A 84 -1.95 -21.78 -6.27
CA PHE A 84 -0.95 -21.56 -5.22
C PHE A 84 -1.42 -20.54 -4.19
N GLY A 85 -2.25 -19.57 -4.57
CA GLY A 85 -2.91 -18.66 -3.62
C GLY A 85 -3.67 -19.40 -2.52
N GLN A 86 -4.35 -20.51 -2.85
CA GLN A 86 -5.07 -21.34 -1.87
C GLN A 86 -4.10 -22.09 -0.93
N LEU A 87 -2.97 -22.57 -1.46
CA LEU A 87 -1.93 -23.22 -0.65
C LEU A 87 -1.29 -22.23 0.32
N PHE A 88 -0.97 -21.02 -0.15
CA PHE A 88 -0.40 -19.96 0.68
C PHE A 88 -1.38 -19.47 1.75
N ASN A 89 -2.65 -19.25 1.38
CA ASN A 89 -3.71 -18.92 2.34
C ASN A 89 -3.87 -20.02 3.40
N ALA A 90 -3.85 -21.30 3.01
CA ALA A 90 -3.94 -22.40 3.97
C ALA A 90 -2.73 -22.54 4.90
N LEU A 91 -1.56 -21.99 4.53
CA LEU A 91 -0.40 -21.81 5.41
C LEU A 91 -0.54 -20.57 6.33
N GLY A 92 -1.48 -19.67 6.03
CA GLY A 92 -1.57 -18.33 6.63
C GLY A 92 -0.43 -17.41 6.21
N SER A 93 0.05 -17.60 4.98
CA SER A 93 1.13 -16.81 4.39
C SER A 93 0.58 -15.48 3.87
N VAL A 94 1.17 -14.37 4.32
CA VAL A 94 0.99 -13.08 3.65
C VAL A 94 1.86 -13.12 2.40
N SER A 95 1.23 -13.19 1.23
CA SER A 95 1.91 -13.49 -0.04
C SER A 95 1.51 -12.53 -1.13
N ASN A 96 2.46 -12.14 -1.97
CA ASN A 96 2.18 -11.41 -3.19
C ASN A 96 3.30 -11.63 -4.23
N ALA A 97 3.09 -11.09 -5.43
CA ALA A 97 4.07 -11.05 -6.49
C ALA A 97 4.03 -9.69 -7.18
N PHE A 98 5.10 -9.37 -7.91
CA PHE A 98 5.10 -8.25 -8.83
C PHE A 98 6.10 -8.46 -9.95
N THR A 99 5.82 -7.82 -11.07
CA THR A 99 6.73 -7.68 -12.21
C THR A 99 7.07 -6.21 -12.34
N SER A 100 8.34 -5.94 -12.63
CA SER A 100 8.86 -4.62 -12.93
C SER A 100 9.70 -4.71 -14.21
N TYR A 101 10.44 -3.65 -14.52
CA TYR A 101 11.25 -3.59 -15.71
C TYR A 101 12.39 -4.61 -15.71
N ASP A 102 13.12 -4.74 -14.60
CA ASP A 102 14.32 -5.58 -14.52
C ASP A 102 14.11 -6.95 -13.85
N MET A 103 12.98 -7.13 -13.17
CA MET A 103 12.74 -8.27 -12.28
C MET A 103 11.26 -8.66 -12.18
N THR A 104 11.04 -9.92 -11.80
CA THR A 104 9.76 -10.47 -11.33
C THR A 104 10.05 -11.14 -10.00
N ALA A 105 9.26 -10.83 -8.98
CA ALA A 105 9.48 -11.30 -7.62
C ALA A 105 8.21 -11.93 -7.05
N TYR A 106 8.40 -12.95 -6.22
CA TYR A 106 7.37 -13.57 -5.41
C TYR A 106 7.83 -13.55 -3.97
N HIS A 107 6.99 -13.04 -3.07
CA HIS A 107 7.37 -12.85 -1.68
C HIS A 107 6.26 -13.32 -0.75
N HIS A 108 6.70 -13.89 0.37
CA HIS A 108 5.86 -14.63 1.29
C HIS A 108 6.40 -14.43 2.70
N THR A 109 5.54 -14.02 3.63
CA THR A 109 5.87 -14.07 5.06
C THR A 109 4.96 -15.08 5.75
N VAL A 110 5.58 -16.01 6.47
CA VAL A 110 4.91 -17.11 7.19
C VAL A 110 5.46 -17.24 8.60
N ARG A 111 4.78 -18.00 9.45
CA ARG A 111 5.39 -18.51 10.68
C ARG A 111 6.66 -19.32 10.37
N ALA A 112 7.67 -19.22 11.24
CA ALA A 112 8.98 -19.85 11.05
C ALA A 112 8.92 -21.39 10.95
N ASP A 113 7.89 -22.03 11.51
CA ASP A 113 7.65 -23.47 11.40
C ASP A 113 7.09 -23.92 10.04
N GLN A 114 6.64 -22.98 9.20
CA GLN A 114 6.14 -23.22 7.84
C GLN A 114 7.20 -23.00 6.75
N LEU A 115 8.43 -22.59 7.09
CA LEU A 115 9.50 -22.33 6.12
C LEU A 115 9.75 -23.50 5.16
N GLU A 116 9.77 -24.73 5.68
CA GLU A 116 10.00 -25.93 4.87
C GLU A 116 8.87 -26.14 3.85
N ALA A 117 7.62 -25.96 4.26
CA ALA A 117 6.48 -26.10 3.36
C ALA A 117 6.54 -25.05 2.25
N LEU A 118 6.84 -23.81 2.61
CA LEU A 118 6.97 -22.71 1.65
C LEU A 118 8.11 -22.94 0.65
N LEU A 119 9.29 -23.39 1.10
CA LEU A 119 10.41 -23.76 0.23
C LEU A 119 10.06 -24.90 -0.73
N ILE A 120 9.26 -25.87 -0.31
CA ILE A 120 8.80 -26.98 -1.17
C ILE A 120 7.83 -26.46 -2.24
N LEU A 121 6.89 -25.60 -1.86
CA LEU A 121 5.93 -24.99 -2.80
C LEU A 121 6.66 -24.15 -3.84
N GLU A 122 7.54 -23.26 -3.40
CA GLU A 122 8.26 -22.35 -4.30
C GLU A 122 9.21 -23.08 -5.25
N ALA A 123 9.90 -24.13 -4.78
CA ALA A 123 10.72 -24.98 -5.66
C ALA A 123 9.88 -25.75 -6.69
N ASP A 124 8.67 -26.19 -6.32
CA ASP A 124 7.72 -26.83 -7.24
C ASP A 124 7.20 -25.85 -8.29
N ARG A 125 6.84 -24.63 -7.88
CA ARG A 125 6.38 -23.57 -8.78
C ARG A 125 7.45 -23.19 -9.79
N LEU A 126 8.69 -22.98 -9.34
CA LEU A 126 9.85 -22.73 -10.21
C LEU A 126 10.02 -23.82 -11.26
N ARG A 127 9.83 -25.10 -10.92
CA ARG A 127 10.15 -26.22 -11.81
C ARG A 127 9.00 -26.70 -12.68
N ASN A 128 7.80 -26.76 -12.12
CA ASN A 128 6.70 -27.59 -12.62
C ASN A 128 5.43 -26.79 -12.96
N THR A 129 5.54 -25.47 -13.20
CA THR A 129 4.35 -24.64 -13.51
C THR A 129 3.59 -25.20 -14.71
N ALA A 130 2.31 -25.48 -14.51
CA ALA A 130 1.44 -26.06 -15.52
C ALA A 130 0.81 -24.96 -16.39
N ILE A 131 1.49 -24.61 -17.48
CA ILE A 131 0.95 -23.64 -18.46
C ILE A 131 0.05 -24.41 -19.45
N THR A 132 -1.26 -24.32 -19.27
CA THR A 132 -2.27 -24.98 -20.14
C THR A 132 -2.95 -23.97 -21.07
N PRO A 133 -3.51 -24.40 -22.23
CA PRO A 133 -4.29 -23.51 -23.09
C PRO A 133 -5.43 -22.81 -22.32
N THR A 134 -6.18 -23.57 -21.52
CA THR A 134 -7.31 -23.05 -20.75
C THR A 134 -6.88 -22.02 -19.72
N ALA A 135 -5.78 -22.27 -18.99
CA ALA A 135 -5.26 -21.30 -18.03
C ALA A 135 -4.79 -20.02 -18.73
N LEU A 136 -4.11 -20.13 -19.88
CA LEU A 136 -3.65 -18.98 -20.66
C LEU A 136 -4.82 -18.12 -21.15
N GLU A 137 -5.83 -18.71 -21.79
CA GLU A 137 -6.97 -17.93 -22.30
C GLU A 137 -7.78 -17.30 -21.17
N SER A 138 -7.90 -17.97 -20.02
CA SER A 138 -8.51 -17.36 -18.84
C SER A 138 -7.70 -16.17 -18.32
N GLU A 139 -6.38 -16.32 -18.15
CA GLU A 139 -5.55 -15.27 -17.56
C GLU A 139 -5.28 -14.08 -18.48
N LYS A 140 -5.31 -14.27 -19.81
CA LYS A 140 -5.30 -13.15 -20.76
C LYS A 140 -6.45 -12.19 -20.47
N ARG A 141 -7.65 -12.72 -20.25
CA ARG A 141 -8.84 -11.90 -19.95
C ARG A 141 -8.68 -11.13 -18.63
N VAL A 142 -8.12 -11.79 -17.61
CA VAL A 142 -7.83 -11.17 -16.30
C VAL A 142 -6.84 -10.02 -16.47
N VAL A 143 -5.73 -10.22 -17.19
CA VAL A 143 -4.72 -9.17 -17.45
C VAL A 143 -5.28 -8.04 -18.32
N ILE A 144 -6.08 -8.34 -19.35
CA ILE A 144 -6.74 -7.30 -20.16
C ILE A 144 -7.70 -6.46 -19.32
N SER A 145 -8.47 -7.09 -18.42
CA SER A 145 -9.32 -6.40 -17.46
C SER A 145 -8.50 -5.49 -16.53
N GLU A 146 -7.34 -5.96 -16.05
CA GLU A 146 -6.42 -5.14 -15.25
C GLU A 146 -5.93 -3.90 -16.02
N LEU A 147 -5.47 -4.09 -17.27
CA LEU A 147 -5.02 -3.01 -18.14
C LEU A 147 -6.12 -1.98 -18.42
N GLN A 148 -7.36 -2.42 -18.64
CA GLN A 148 -8.51 -1.53 -18.76
C GLN A 148 -8.78 -0.75 -17.47
N GLY A 149 -8.57 -1.36 -16.31
CA GLY A 149 -8.67 -0.68 -15.01
C GLY A 149 -7.69 0.48 -14.89
N TYR A 150 -6.44 0.30 -15.36
CA TYR A 150 -5.44 1.37 -15.39
C TYR A 150 -5.83 2.53 -16.31
N GLU A 151 -6.55 2.27 -17.41
CA GLU A 151 -7.04 3.34 -18.31
C GLU A 151 -8.06 4.29 -17.66
N ASN A 152 -8.61 3.96 -16.49
CA ASN A 152 -9.44 4.90 -15.72
C ASN A 152 -8.65 6.08 -15.12
N SER A 153 -7.31 5.96 -14.98
CA SER A 153 -6.44 7.00 -14.43
C SER A 153 -5.88 7.91 -15.53
N PRO A 154 -6.16 9.23 -15.48
CA PRO A 154 -5.49 10.21 -16.34
C PRO A 154 -3.96 10.20 -16.21
N GLU A 155 -3.42 10.00 -15.01
CA GLU A 155 -1.99 9.92 -14.73
C GLU A 155 -1.35 8.74 -15.46
N TYR A 156 -1.97 7.54 -15.41
CA TYR A 156 -1.49 6.36 -16.12
C TYR A 156 -1.44 6.59 -17.63
N ARG A 157 -2.50 7.17 -18.21
CA ARG A 157 -2.58 7.46 -19.65
C ARG A 157 -1.52 8.46 -20.09
N LEU A 158 -1.32 9.54 -19.32
CA LEU A 158 -0.26 10.51 -19.57
C LEU A 158 1.12 9.86 -19.49
N SER A 159 1.38 9.11 -18.41
CA SER A 159 2.66 8.45 -18.20
C SER A 159 2.99 7.44 -19.28
N ARG A 160 2.01 6.66 -19.76
CA ARG A 160 2.18 5.74 -20.88
C ARG A 160 2.63 6.47 -22.15
N ALA A 161 2.00 7.60 -22.48
CA ALA A 161 2.35 8.39 -23.66
C ALA A 161 3.73 9.07 -23.51
N VAL A 162 4.03 9.61 -22.34
CA VAL A 162 5.31 10.28 -22.01
C VAL A 162 6.47 9.29 -22.02
N MET A 163 6.33 8.12 -21.40
CA MET A 163 7.36 7.08 -21.38
C MET A 163 7.58 6.49 -22.77
N GLY A 164 6.52 6.31 -23.57
CA GLY A 164 6.64 5.92 -24.98
C GLY A 164 7.43 6.93 -25.81
N ALA A 165 7.29 8.23 -25.54
CA ALA A 165 8.07 9.28 -26.19
C ALA A 165 9.54 9.31 -25.71
N LEU A 166 9.78 9.17 -24.40
CA LEU A 166 11.11 9.11 -23.81
C LEU A 166 11.93 7.91 -24.33
N TYR A 167 11.28 6.76 -24.49
CA TYR A 167 11.91 5.47 -24.77
C TYR A 167 11.33 4.79 -26.02
N ALA A 168 11.12 5.53 -27.11
CA ALA A 168 10.44 5.05 -28.32
C ALA A 168 10.97 3.72 -28.93
N ASN A 169 12.25 3.40 -28.73
CA ASN A 169 12.88 2.16 -29.21
C ASN A 169 13.49 1.32 -28.08
N HIS A 170 13.04 1.51 -26.84
CA HIS A 170 13.55 0.84 -25.67
C HIS A 170 12.40 0.23 -24.84
N PRO A 171 12.54 -1.00 -24.30
CA PRO A 171 11.47 -1.63 -23.53
C PRO A 171 10.95 -0.83 -22.33
N TYR A 172 11.76 0.08 -21.76
CA TYR A 172 11.31 0.98 -20.68
C TYR A 172 10.21 1.96 -21.13
N GLY A 173 10.01 2.16 -22.44
CA GLY A 173 8.91 2.97 -22.97
C GLY A 173 7.58 2.21 -23.05
N LEU A 174 7.58 0.92 -22.76
CA LEU A 174 6.40 0.07 -22.77
C LEU A 174 5.89 -0.13 -21.33
N PRO A 175 4.56 -0.24 -21.14
CA PRO A 175 3.99 -0.57 -19.85
C PRO A 175 4.42 -1.98 -19.42
N VAL A 176 4.70 -2.15 -18.12
CA VAL A 176 5.12 -3.44 -17.56
C VAL A 176 4.05 -4.51 -17.75
N GLY A 177 2.77 -4.15 -17.59
CA GLY A 177 1.64 -5.08 -17.74
C GLY A 177 1.34 -5.47 -19.20
N GLY A 178 1.98 -4.83 -20.19
CA GLY A 178 1.71 -5.08 -21.60
C GLY A 178 0.70 -4.13 -22.24
N THR A 179 0.44 -4.36 -23.53
CA THR A 179 -0.70 -3.76 -24.24
C THR A 179 -1.78 -4.82 -24.43
N ALA A 180 -3.05 -4.42 -24.44
CA ALA A 180 -4.15 -5.39 -24.66
C ALA A 180 -3.95 -6.19 -25.97
N THR A 181 -3.48 -5.54 -27.03
CA THR A 181 -3.20 -6.19 -28.32
C THR A 181 -2.14 -7.28 -28.24
N ASP A 182 -1.03 -7.03 -27.53
CA ASP A 182 0.02 -8.04 -27.37
C ASP A 182 -0.47 -9.19 -26.48
N VAL A 183 -1.16 -8.88 -25.38
CA VAL A 183 -1.70 -9.87 -24.43
C VAL A 183 -2.68 -10.84 -25.11
N GLU A 184 -3.59 -10.31 -25.93
CA GLU A 184 -4.54 -11.12 -26.71
C GLU A 184 -3.84 -12.15 -27.61
N GLN A 185 -2.67 -11.79 -28.16
CA GLN A 185 -1.96 -12.57 -29.16
C GLN A 185 -0.99 -13.61 -28.61
N PHE A 186 -0.71 -13.62 -27.29
CA PHE A 186 0.25 -14.58 -26.72
C PHE A 186 -0.12 -16.02 -27.07
N SER A 187 0.82 -16.74 -27.69
CA SER A 187 0.64 -18.18 -27.93
C SER A 187 1.16 -19.00 -26.75
N LEU A 188 0.58 -20.18 -26.55
CA LEU A 188 1.05 -21.13 -25.54
C LEU A 188 2.54 -21.48 -25.69
N GLY A 189 3.01 -21.53 -26.95
CA GLY A 189 4.41 -21.83 -27.26
C GLY A 189 5.36 -20.74 -26.76
N GLU A 190 5.01 -19.48 -26.97
CA GLU A 190 5.80 -18.31 -26.54
C GLU A 190 5.87 -18.22 -25.02
N VAL A 191 4.73 -18.34 -24.33
CA VAL A 191 4.70 -18.27 -22.85
C VAL A 191 5.53 -19.40 -22.23
N LYS A 192 5.43 -20.63 -22.76
CA LYS A 192 6.26 -21.76 -22.31
C LYS A 192 7.74 -21.56 -22.61
N ALA A 193 8.07 -20.98 -23.76
CA ALA A 193 9.45 -20.69 -24.12
C ALA A 193 10.05 -19.64 -23.17
N PHE A 194 9.32 -18.56 -22.90
CA PHE A 194 9.72 -17.50 -21.99
C PHE A 194 9.94 -18.03 -20.56
N TYR A 195 9.01 -18.86 -20.05
CA TYR A 195 9.14 -19.54 -18.76
C TYR A 195 10.43 -20.37 -18.69
N ARG A 196 10.64 -21.30 -19.63
CA ARG A 196 11.84 -22.17 -19.65
C ARG A 196 13.14 -21.40 -19.77
N GLN A 197 13.11 -20.28 -20.48
CA GLN A 197 14.30 -19.46 -20.75
C GLN A 197 14.75 -18.70 -19.50
N TYR A 198 13.82 -18.11 -18.76
CA TYR A 198 14.16 -17.13 -17.72
C TYR A 198 13.87 -17.58 -16.27
N TYR A 199 12.93 -18.51 -16.06
CA TYR A 199 12.56 -18.99 -14.71
C TYR A 199 13.38 -20.23 -14.37
N ARG A 200 14.63 -19.99 -13.95
CA ARG A 200 15.65 -21.01 -13.71
C ARG A 200 16.53 -20.64 -12.51
N PRO A 201 17.16 -21.61 -11.82
CA PRO A 201 17.89 -21.36 -10.58
C PRO A 201 19.03 -20.33 -10.71
N ASP A 202 19.85 -20.44 -11.75
CA ASP A 202 20.95 -19.53 -12.08
C ASP A 202 20.53 -18.14 -12.59
N ASN A 203 19.23 -17.91 -12.76
CA ASN A 203 18.65 -16.58 -13.02
C ASN A 203 17.84 -16.04 -11.83
N ALA A 204 17.98 -16.64 -10.65
CA ALA A 204 17.19 -16.32 -9.47
C ALA A 204 18.04 -15.97 -8.24
N VAL A 205 17.45 -15.17 -7.36
CA VAL A 205 17.92 -14.89 -6.01
C VAL A 205 16.83 -15.33 -5.03
N LEU A 206 17.19 -16.22 -4.11
CA LEU A 206 16.36 -16.62 -2.98
C LEU A 206 16.82 -15.88 -1.73
N VAL A 207 15.92 -15.14 -1.09
CA VAL A 207 16.19 -14.43 0.17
C VAL A 207 15.33 -15.00 1.28
N ILE A 208 15.94 -15.24 2.44
CA ILE A 208 15.26 -15.68 3.66
C ILE A 208 15.66 -14.75 4.81
N ALA A 209 14.70 -14.06 5.43
CA ALA A 209 14.93 -13.19 6.58
C ALA A 209 13.91 -13.45 7.71
N GLY A 210 14.36 -13.61 8.96
CA GLY A 210 13.46 -13.83 10.11
C GLY A 210 14.02 -14.77 11.18
N ASP A 211 13.13 -15.40 11.96
CA ASP A 211 13.49 -16.34 13.04
C ASP A 211 13.94 -17.70 12.49
N VAL A 212 15.19 -17.73 12.04
CA VAL A 212 15.78 -18.87 11.36
C VAL A 212 17.29 -18.93 11.56
N ARG A 213 17.80 -20.14 11.79
CA ARG A 213 19.24 -20.41 11.81
C ARG A 213 19.78 -20.53 10.38
N PRO A 214 20.80 -19.75 9.97
CA PRO A 214 21.27 -19.74 8.58
C PRO A 214 21.71 -21.11 8.04
N SER A 215 22.38 -21.92 8.86
CA SER A 215 22.82 -23.26 8.44
C SER A 215 21.66 -24.23 8.19
N GLU A 216 20.58 -24.12 8.96
CA GLU A 216 19.40 -24.98 8.82
C GLU A 216 18.55 -24.59 7.62
N ALA A 217 18.33 -23.29 7.42
CA ALA A 217 17.71 -22.77 6.21
C ALA A 217 18.49 -23.20 4.96
N LEU A 218 19.82 -23.03 4.96
CA LEU A 218 20.63 -23.43 3.80
C LEU A 218 20.52 -24.94 3.53
N ALA A 219 20.46 -25.78 4.58
CA ALA A 219 20.25 -27.21 4.41
C ALA A 219 18.87 -27.54 3.82
N LEU A 220 17.81 -26.82 4.22
CA LEU A 220 16.48 -26.93 3.62
C LEU A 220 16.49 -26.52 2.15
N VAL A 221 17.09 -25.36 1.85
CA VAL A 221 17.22 -24.82 0.49
C VAL A 221 17.96 -25.80 -0.43
N LYS A 222 19.05 -26.41 0.04
CA LYS A 222 19.78 -27.44 -0.73
C LYS A 222 18.92 -28.68 -1.00
N ARG A 223 18.05 -29.07 -0.06
CA ARG A 223 17.13 -30.20 -0.25
C ARG A 223 15.97 -29.88 -1.19
N THR A 224 15.52 -28.63 -1.28
CA THR A 224 14.41 -28.21 -2.15
C THR A 224 14.93 -27.65 -3.47
N PHE A 225 15.34 -26.38 -3.49
CA PHE A 225 15.82 -25.67 -4.66
C PHE A 225 17.10 -26.26 -5.25
N GLY A 226 17.98 -26.84 -4.43
CA GLY A 226 19.21 -27.47 -4.91
C GLY A 226 18.98 -28.68 -5.84
N GLN A 227 17.77 -29.24 -5.86
CA GLN A 227 17.39 -30.32 -6.77
C GLN A 227 16.78 -29.84 -8.09
N VAL A 228 16.51 -28.54 -8.24
CA VAL A 228 15.98 -27.97 -9.47
C VAL A 228 17.11 -27.92 -10.50
N PRO A 229 16.98 -28.60 -11.66
CA PRO A 229 18.02 -28.63 -12.66
C PRO A 229 18.14 -27.28 -13.37
N THR A 230 19.38 -26.96 -13.74
CA THR A 230 19.68 -25.78 -14.55
C THR A 230 19.81 -26.19 -16.02
N PRO A 231 19.06 -25.57 -16.95
CA PRO A 231 19.19 -25.87 -18.37
C PRO A 231 20.62 -25.62 -18.88
N PRO A 232 21.15 -26.46 -19.78
CA PRO A 232 22.50 -26.29 -20.32
C PRO A 232 22.63 -25.04 -21.22
N GLU A 233 21.54 -24.53 -21.77
CA GLU A 233 21.53 -23.33 -22.61
C GLU A 233 21.88 -22.09 -21.78
N PRO A 234 22.77 -21.20 -22.24
CA PRO A 234 23.05 -19.95 -21.54
C PRO A 234 21.85 -19.00 -21.63
N LEU A 235 21.72 -18.11 -20.63
CA LEU A 235 20.80 -16.98 -20.71
C LEU A 235 21.16 -16.08 -21.91
N PRO A 236 20.17 -15.54 -22.64
CA PRO A 236 20.44 -14.58 -23.69
C PRO A 236 21.11 -13.32 -23.13
N VAL A 237 22.09 -12.80 -23.86
CA VAL A 237 22.70 -11.51 -23.55
C VAL A 237 21.77 -10.42 -24.07
N ASN A 238 21.02 -9.78 -23.18
CA ASN A 238 20.17 -8.64 -23.54
C ASN A 238 21.03 -7.38 -23.64
N ALA A 239 21.65 -7.19 -24.81
CA ALA A 239 22.62 -6.13 -25.11
C ALA A 239 22.00 -4.78 -25.51
N ARG A 240 20.83 -4.40 -24.98
CA ARG A 240 20.29 -3.04 -25.18
C ARG A 240 20.76 -2.17 -24.03
N ALA A 241 21.92 -1.54 -24.18
CA ALA A 241 22.32 -0.43 -23.33
C ALA A 241 21.35 0.74 -23.55
N ALA A 242 21.02 1.50 -22.49
CA ALA A 242 20.37 2.79 -22.67
C ALA A 242 21.34 3.73 -23.42
N GLY A 243 21.14 3.80 -24.73
CA GLY A 243 21.81 4.72 -25.63
C GLY A 243 20.79 5.31 -26.58
N ALA A 244 19.65 5.77 -26.05
CA ALA A 244 18.74 6.56 -26.86
C ALA A 244 19.36 7.94 -27.06
N SER A 245 19.53 8.33 -28.33
CA SER A 245 19.67 9.74 -28.69
C SER A 245 18.40 10.43 -28.19
N PHE A 246 18.51 11.19 -27.11
CA PHE A 246 17.40 11.91 -26.52
C PHE A 246 17.16 13.23 -27.27
N THR A 247 15.90 13.50 -27.60
CA THR A 247 15.46 14.80 -28.13
C THR A 247 14.30 15.27 -27.26
N SER A 248 14.28 16.56 -26.89
CA SER A 248 13.11 17.12 -26.20
C SER A 248 11.85 16.91 -27.03
N GLN A 249 10.78 16.51 -26.36
CA GLN A 249 9.47 16.34 -26.97
C GLN A 249 8.39 16.86 -26.03
N ARG A 250 7.27 17.29 -26.60
CA ARG A 250 6.06 17.63 -25.86
C ARG A 250 4.95 16.68 -26.24
N VAL A 251 4.30 16.11 -25.24
CA VAL A 251 3.14 15.22 -25.37
C VAL A 251 1.96 15.95 -24.75
N THR A 252 0.89 16.18 -25.52
CA THR A 252 -0.33 16.79 -24.99
C THR A 252 -1.48 15.83 -25.20
N LEU A 253 -2.08 15.35 -24.11
CA LEU A 253 -3.30 14.56 -24.13
C LEU A 253 -4.50 15.46 -23.78
N ARG A 254 -5.52 15.44 -24.64
CA ARG A 254 -6.79 16.14 -24.43
C ARG A 254 -7.88 15.09 -24.33
N GLU A 255 -8.16 14.67 -23.11
CA GLU A 255 -9.03 13.53 -22.82
C GLU A 255 -9.87 13.78 -21.57
N PRO A 256 -10.95 13.00 -21.34
CA PRO A 256 -11.79 13.18 -20.18
C PRO A 256 -11.04 12.95 -18.86
N GLY A 257 -11.24 13.84 -17.89
CA GLY A 257 -10.63 13.77 -16.56
C GLY A 257 -10.98 15.01 -15.73
N SER A 258 -10.55 15.04 -14.47
CA SER A 258 -10.94 16.10 -13.52
C SER A 258 -9.91 17.19 -13.23
N ALA A 259 -8.63 17.00 -13.56
CA ALA A 259 -7.60 17.99 -13.25
C ALA A 259 -6.49 18.04 -14.33
N PRO A 260 -5.92 19.23 -14.61
CA PRO A 260 -4.72 19.35 -15.43
C PRO A 260 -3.50 18.74 -14.75
N LEU A 261 -2.74 17.92 -15.49
CA LEU A 261 -1.53 17.23 -15.00
C LEU A 261 -0.32 17.64 -15.82
N LEU A 262 0.80 17.89 -15.15
CA LEU A 262 2.12 18.05 -15.74
C LEU A 262 3.00 16.86 -15.35
N GLN A 263 3.70 16.28 -16.31
CA GLN A 263 4.71 15.26 -16.08
C GLN A 263 5.95 15.57 -16.92
N MET A 264 7.10 15.76 -16.27
CA MET A 264 8.37 16.01 -16.94
C MET A 264 9.30 14.84 -16.64
N VAL A 265 9.82 14.17 -17.67
CA VAL A 265 10.78 13.07 -17.52
C VAL A 265 12.07 13.31 -18.31
N ALA A 266 13.19 12.97 -17.71
CA ALA A 266 14.52 13.04 -18.32
C ALA A 266 15.33 11.76 -18.04
N PRO A 267 16.14 11.26 -18.98
CA PRO A 267 16.91 10.04 -18.76
C PRO A 267 18.07 10.27 -17.77
N ILE A 268 18.31 9.28 -16.90
CA ILE A 268 19.43 9.24 -15.93
C ILE A 268 20.25 7.96 -16.12
N PRO A 269 21.48 7.88 -15.59
CA PRO A 269 22.32 6.70 -15.79
C PRO A 269 21.80 5.50 -14.98
N ALA A 270 22.44 4.34 -15.16
CA ALA A 270 22.09 3.12 -14.45
C ALA A 270 22.28 3.24 -12.93
N LEU A 271 21.56 2.40 -12.18
CA LEU A 271 21.56 2.33 -10.71
C LEU A 271 22.95 2.32 -10.05
N THR A 272 23.95 1.71 -10.71
CA THR A 272 25.31 1.59 -10.16
C THR A 272 26.23 2.77 -10.51
N HIS A 273 25.73 3.78 -11.24
CA HIS A 273 26.51 4.95 -11.61
C HIS A 273 26.83 5.85 -10.42
N ALA A 274 28.01 6.48 -10.43
CA ALA A 274 28.49 7.32 -9.33
C ALA A 274 27.64 8.57 -9.04
N ASP A 275 26.73 8.92 -9.95
CA ASP A 275 25.87 10.11 -9.86
C ASP A 275 24.52 9.82 -9.19
N ILE A 276 24.12 8.55 -9.06
CA ILE A 276 22.85 8.17 -8.41
C ILE A 276 22.75 8.76 -6.99
N PRO A 277 23.77 8.69 -6.11
CA PRO A 277 23.68 9.32 -4.79
C PRO A 277 23.32 10.81 -4.83
N ALA A 278 23.82 11.57 -5.82
CA ALA A 278 23.52 12.99 -5.95
C ALA A 278 22.11 13.25 -6.53
N LEU A 279 21.61 12.35 -7.38
CA LEU A 279 20.23 12.37 -7.88
C LEU A 279 19.21 12.03 -6.78
N GLU A 280 19.50 11.08 -5.90
CA GLU A 280 18.67 10.79 -4.72
C GLU A 280 18.61 11.99 -3.76
N VAL A 281 19.73 12.67 -3.55
CA VAL A 281 19.77 13.91 -2.75
C VAL A 281 18.98 15.03 -3.42
N LEU A 282 19.06 15.15 -4.74
CA LEU A 282 18.28 16.12 -5.51
C LEU A 282 16.78 15.86 -5.38
N ASP A 283 16.34 14.62 -5.51
CA ASP A 283 14.95 14.23 -5.32
C ASP A 283 14.41 14.67 -3.95
N MET A 284 15.15 14.34 -2.88
CA MET A 284 14.80 14.75 -1.53
C MET A 284 14.75 16.27 -1.36
N LEU A 285 15.58 17.05 -2.07
CA LEU A 285 15.52 18.51 -2.04
C LEU A 285 14.29 19.08 -2.78
N LEU A 286 13.87 18.42 -3.84
CA LEU A 286 12.75 18.86 -4.68
C LEU A 286 11.40 18.55 -4.03
N SER A 287 11.18 17.33 -3.52
CA SER A 287 9.86 16.91 -2.98
C SER A 287 9.90 16.22 -1.61
N GLY A 288 11.01 16.26 -0.87
CA GLY A 288 11.19 15.58 0.42
C GLY A 288 10.45 16.17 1.62
N GLY A 289 9.24 16.69 1.45
CA GLY A 289 8.42 17.24 2.54
C GLY A 289 8.01 18.69 2.34
N ARG A 290 7.46 19.31 3.38
CA ARG A 290 6.94 20.68 3.34
C ARG A 290 8.06 21.71 3.22
N SER A 291 9.28 21.40 3.63
CA SER A 291 10.42 22.32 3.43
C SER A 291 11.07 22.22 2.03
N SER A 292 10.57 21.34 1.16
CA SER A 292 11.13 21.09 -0.17
C SER A 292 10.86 22.23 -1.16
N LEU A 293 11.68 22.29 -2.21
CA LEU A 293 11.63 23.38 -3.19
C LEU A 293 10.32 23.41 -3.99
N LEU A 294 9.81 22.24 -4.41
CA LEU A 294 8.54 22.15 -5.14
C LEU A 294 7.37 22.51 -4.23
N TYR A 295 7.36 22.03 -2.99
CA TYR A 295 6.29 22.36 -2.05
C TYR A 295 6.22 23.88 -1.80
N GLN A 296 7.35 24.49 -1.46
CA GLN A 296 7.44 25.93 -1.19
C GLN A 296 7.12 26.80 -2.42
N SER A 297 7.50 26.36 -3.63
CA SER A 297 7.33 27.16 -4.84
C SER A 297 5.99 26.97 -5.52
N LEU A 298 5.36 25.79 -5.39
CA LEU A 298 4.12 25.44 -6.09
C LEU A 298 2.91 25.33 -5.15
N MET A 299 3.07 24.70 -3.99
CA MET A 299 1.94 24.42 -3.10
C MET A 299 1.64 25.60 -2.17
N GLU A 300 2.68 26.21 -1.59
CA GLU A 300 2.55 27.41 -0.74
C GLU A 300 2.18 28.67 -1.54
N THR A 301 2.40 28.66 -2.86
CA THR A 301 1.98 29.75 -3.75
C THR A 301 0.61 29.53 -4.39
N GLY A 302 -0.02 28.38 -4.13
CA GLY A 302 -1.32 28.02 -4.70
C GLY A 302 -1.30 27.70 -6.21
N GLN A 303 -0.13 27.43 -6.80
CA GLN A 303 -0.01 27.02 -8.20
C GLN A 303 -0.42 25.55 -8.42
N ALA A 304 -0.08 24.67 -7.48
CA ALA A 304 -0.33 23.24 -7.59
C ALA A 304 -1.03 22.69 -6.34
N SER A 305 -1.92 21.72 -6.54
CA SER A 305 -2.57 20.97 -5.46
C SER A 305 -1.75 19.76 -5.01
N SER A 306 -0.81 19.31 -5.84
CA SER A 306 0.20 18.29 -5.56
C SER A 306 1.41 18.51 -6.45
N ALA A 307 2.61 18.23 -5.94
CA ALA A 307 3.85 18.19 -6.72
C ALA A 307 4.82 17.16 -6.14
N TYR A 308 5.55 16.45 -6.99
CA TYR A 308 6.49 15.41 -6.59
C TYR A 308 7.69 15.34 -7.56
N SER A 309 8.76 14.73 -7.10
CA SER A 309 9.81 14.17 -7.95
C SER A 309 10.17 12.76 -7.49
N TYR A 310 10.87 12.01 -8.34
CA TYR A 310 11.61 10.82 -7.94
C TYR A 310 12.67 10.42 -8.98
N SER A 311 13.68 9.68 -8.51
CA SER A 311 14.74 9.07 -9.32
C SER A 311 14.42 7.58 -9.54
N ALA A 312 14.08 7.20 -10.76
CA ALA A 312 13.83 5.82 -11.17
C ALA A 312 15.11 5.19 -11.74
N ALA A 313 16.05 4.83 -10.86
CA ALA A 313 17.34 4.26 -11.27
C ALA A 313 17.22 2.73 -11.51
N LEU A 314 17.31 2.31 -12.77
CA LEU A 314 17.19 0.89 -13.18
C LEU A 314 18.53 0.31 -13.67
N GLN A 315 18.56 -0.98 -13.98
CA GLN A 315 19.79 -1.73 -14.23
C GLN A 315 20.61 -1.22 -15.43
N VAL A 316 19.95 -0.75 -16.50
CA VAL A 316 20.64 -0.31 -17.73
C VAL A 316 20.47 1.18 -18.04
N GLY A 317 20.00 1.98 -17.08
CA GLY A 317 19.62 3.39 -17.26
C GLY A 317 18.26 3.64 -16.62
N GLY A 318 17.88 4.89 -16.36
CA GLY A 318 16.65 5.22 -15.65
C GLY A 318 16.03 6.52 -16.12
N TRP A 319 15.06 7.05 -15.38
CA TRP A 319 14.62 8.43 -15.57
C TRP A 319 14.50 9.19 -14.25
N PHE A 320 14.61 10.51 -14.32
CA PHE A 320 14.19 11.41 -13.27
C PHE A 320 12.84 11.99 -13.67
N GLU A 321 11.88 11.99 -12.75
CA GLU A 321 10.54 12.50 -12.98
C GLU A 321 10.25 13.69 -12.06
N ILE A 322 9.56 14.69 -12.60
CA ILE A 322 8.92 15.77 -11.83
C ILE A 322 7.48 15.87 -12.31
N GLY A 323 6.52 15.77 -11.39
CA GLY A 323 5.09 15.84 -11.70
C GLY A 323 4.34 16.83 -10.84
N ALA A 324 3.22 17.36 -11.34
CA ALA A 324 2.35 18.25 -10.61
C ALA A 324 0.89 18.18 -11.08
N ILE A 325 -0.04 18.39 -10.14
CA ILE A 325 -1.47 18.58 -10.40
C ILE A 325 -1.78 20.06 -10.22
N ALA A 326 -2.28 20.73 -11.26
CA ALA A 326 -2.60 22.15 -11.17
C ALA A 326 -3.68 22.42 -10.11
N ALA A 327 -3.55 23.53 -9.38
CA ALA A 327 -4.65 24.06 -8.60
C ALA A 327 -5.72 24.69 -9.55
N PRO A 328 -6.95 24.94 -9.08
CA PRO A 328 -7.99 25.54 -9.90
C PRO A 328 -7.53 26.86 -10.53
N ASP A 329 -7.88 27.07 -11.80
CA ASP A 329 -7.53 28.25 -12.62
C ASP A 329 -6.02 28.48 -12.87
N GLN A 330 -5.15 27.55 -12.46
CA GLN A 330 -3.71 27.62 -12.72
C GLN A 330 -3.36 26.95 -14.05
N SER A 331 -2.34 27.49 -14.75
CA SER A 331 -1.88 26.94 -16.02
C SER A 331 -0.68 26.01 -15.84
N LEU A 332 -0.65 24.92 -16.61
CA LEU A 332 0.49 23.99 -16.64
C LEU A 332 1.79 24.70 -17.07
N ALA A 333 1.69 25.67 -17.99
CA ALA A 333 2.84 26.46 -18.44
C ALA A 333 3.47 27.30 -17.31
N THR A 334 2.66 27.86 -16.40
CA THR A 334 3.16 28.59 -15.23
C THR A 334 3.89 27.64 -14.27
N ILE A 335 3.32 26.45 -14.03
CA ILE A 335 3.92 25.42 -13.17
C ILE A 335 5.26 24.94 -13.76
N GLU A 336 5.30 24.61 -15.06
CA GLU A 336 6.51 24.22 -15.79
C GLU A 336 7.59 25.31 -15.71
N THR A 337 7.20 26.59 -15.85
CA THR A 337 8.12 27.72 -15.70
C THR A 337 8.69 27.79 -14.30
N THR A 338 7.87 27.58 -13.26
CA THR A 338 8.31 27.56 -11.87
C THR A 338 9.29 26.40 -11.61
N ILE A 339 8.99 25.20 -12.10
CA ILE A 339 9.89 24.03 -12.00
C ILE A 339 11.22 24.31 -12.69
N THR A 340 11.19 24.82 -13.92
CA THR A 340 12.39 25.12 -14.71
C THR A 340 13.25 26.16 -14.00
N LYS A 341 12.64 27.20 -13.41
CA LYS A 341 13.35 28.21 -12.63
C LYS A 341 14.05 27.60 -11.41
N ILE A 342 13.43 26.65 -10.71
CA ILE A 342 14.06 25.94 -9.59
C ILE A 342 15.30 25.19 -10.07
N LEU A 343 15.18 24.44 -11.17
CA LEU A 343 16.29 23.69 -11.75
C LEU A 343 17.42 24.61 -12.22
N ASP A 344 17.11 25.72 -12.87
CA ASP A 344 18.10 26.73 -13.30
C ASP A 344 18.83 27.35 -12.12
N GLN A 345 18.12 27.65 -11.03
CA GLN A 345 18.73 28.15 -9.81
C GLN A 345 19.69 27.13 -9.18
N LEU A 346 19.29 25.86 -9.10
CA LEU A 346 20.16 24.77 -8.63
C LEU A 346 21.36 24.56 -9.54
N ALA A 347 21.19 24.77 -10.85
CA ALA A 347 22.27 24.69 -11.82
C ALA A 347 23.27 25.84 -11.70
N GLN A 348 22.86 27.03 -11.25
CA GLN A 348 23.71 28.24 -11.25
C GLN A 348 24.27 28.59 -9.87
N GLN A 349 23.57 28.24 -8.80
CA GLN A 349 23.91 28.65 -7.44
C GLN A 349 24.08 27.43 -6.53
N PRO A 350 25.12 27.41 -5.67
CA PRO A 350 25.28 26.31 -4.73
C PRO A 350 24.14 26.32 -3.70
N LEU A 351 23.60 25.14 -3.42
CA LEU A 351 22.64 24.91 -2.35
C LEU A 351 23.20 25.32 -0.98
N SER A 352 22.31 25.73 -0.08
CA SER A 352 22.70 26.01 1.30
C SER A 352 23.13 24.72 2.02
N ALA A 353 24.14 24.83 2.89
CA ALA A 353 24.61 23.69 3.68
C ALA A 353 23.51 23.07 4.57
N PRO A 354 22.58 23.84 5.20
CA PRO A 354 21.46 23.27 5.95
C PRO A 354 20.51 22.44 5.08
N ALA A 355 20.15 22.91 3.88
CA ALA A 355 19.24 22.17 2.99
C ALA A 355 19.85 20.84 2.55
N LEU A 356 21.15 20.85 2.19
CA LEU A 356 21.87 19.62 1.84
C LEU A 356 21.95 18.64 3.03
N ALA A 357 22.25 19.15 4.23
CA ALA A 357 22.32 18.32 5.43
C ALA A 357 20.98 17.67 5.77
N ARG A 358 19.88 18.45 5.69
CA ARG A 358 18.51 17.96 5.85
C ARG A 358 18.21 16.83 4.87
N ALA A 359 18.41 17.06 3.57
CA ALA A 359 18.11 16.06 2.54
C ALA A 359 18.84 14.73 2.78
N LYS A 360 20.14 14.78 3.10
CA LYS A 360 20.91 13.58 3.45
C LYS A 360 20.38 12.88 4.70
N GLN A 361 20.02 13.65 5.73
CA GLN A 361 19.50 13.09 6.97
C GLN A 361 18.14 12.42 6.77
N GLN A 362 17.25 13.03 5.99
CA GLN A 362 15.96 12.46 5.61
C GLN A 362 16.12 11.15 4.83
N LEU A 363 17.01 11.11 3.83
CA LEU A 363 17.27 9.88 3.07
C LEU A 363 17.73 8.72 3.98
N LYS A 364 18.65 8.99 4.91
CA LYS A 364 19.14 7.98 5.85
C LYS A 364 18.05 7.51 6.82
N ALA A 365 17.29 8.44 7.38
CA ALA A 365 16.19 8.10 8.27
C ALA A 365 15.11 7.29 7.54
N ASN A 366 14.71 7.73 6.34
CA ASN A 366 13.74 7.03 5.50
C ASN A 366 14.20 5.63 5.15
N PHE A 367 15.49 5.42 4.87
CA PHE A 367 16.02 4.09 4.62
C PHE A 367 15.87 3.17 5.84
N VAL A 368 16.24 3.64 7.04
CA VAL A 368 16.10 2.86 8.28
C VAL A 368 14.63 2.57 8.58
N LEU A 369 13.75 3.57 8.44
CA LEU A 369 12.31 3.44 8.69
C LEU A 369 11.63 2.48 7.70
N ARG A 370 12.02 2.49 6.42
CA ARG A 370 11.49 1.57 5.40
C ARG A 370 11.97 0.13 5.56
N ASN A 371 13.09 -0.09 6.26
CA ASN A 371 13.70 -1.41 6.43
C ASN A 371 13.56 -1.97 7.86
N ARG A 372 12.51 -1.57 8.58
CA ARG A 372 12.32 -1.99 9.97
C ARG A 372 11.64 -3.33 10.14
N ASP A 373 10.77 -3.73 9.21
CA ASP A 373 10.16 -5.06 9.20
C ASP A 373 10.98 -6.06 8.35
N ILE A 374 10.78 -7.35 8.62
CA ILE A 374 11.59 -8.42 8.01
C ILE A 374 11.32 -8.61 6.52
N ASP A 375 10.13 -8.30 6.02
CA ASP A 375 9.76 -8.46 4.62
C ASP A 375 10.40 -7.37 3.77
N ALA A 376 10.37 -6.12 4.26
CA ALA A 376 11.06 -5.01 3.61
C ALA A 376 12.58 -5.23 3.56
N GLN A 377 13.19 -5.75 4.64
CA GLN A 377 14.61 -6.09 4.63
C GLN A 377 14.94 -7.20 3.62
N ALA A 378 14.11 -8.24 3.52
CA ALA A 378 14.27 -9.29 2.52
C ALA A 378 14.15 -8.72 1.09
N ALA A 379 13.16 -7.87 0.85
CA ALA A 379 12.93 -7.21 -0.44
C ALA A 379 14.09 -6.30 -0.83
N GLN A 380 14.62 -5.49 0.09
CA GLN A 380 15.76 -4.61 -0.19
C GLN A 380 17.03 -5.41 -0.49
N LEU A 381 17.34 -6.46 0.29
CA LEU A 381 18.47 -7.36 0.01
C LEU A 381 18.33 -8.06 -1.34
N ALA A 382 17.12 -8.50 -1.67
CA ALA A 382 16.82 -9.14 -2.93
C ALA A 382 16.96 -8.18 -4.11
N ASN A 383 16.45 -6.94 -3.99
CA ASN A 383 16.60 -5.90 -5.00
C ASN A 383 18.06 -5.54 -5.23
N ASP A 384 18.82 -5.30 -4.15
CA ASP A 384 20.25 -4.99 -4.19
C ASP A 384 21.04 -6.08 -4.95
N GLU A 385 20.77 -7.35 -4.66
CA GLU A 385 21.43 -8.46 -5.35
C GLU A 385 20.91 -8.67 -6.78
N THR A 386 19.60 -8.50 -7.02
CA THR A 386 18.93 -8.78 -8.30
C THR A 386 19.20 -7.71 -9.36
N VAL A 387 19.18 -6.44 -8.97
CA VAL A 387 19.29 -5.29 -9.87
C VAL A 387 20.70 -4.69 -9.83
N ALA A 388 21.24 -4.42 -8.65
CA ALA A 388 22.58 -3.84 -8.51
C ALA A 388 23.72 -4.87 -8.54
N GLY A 389 23.41 -6.15 -8.40
CA GLY A 389 24.39 -7.25 -8.44
C GLY A 389 25.18 -7.45 -7.14
N ASP A 390 24.76 -6.80 -6.04
CA ASP A 390 25.40 -6.93 -4.74
C ASP A 390 24.45 -6.56 -3.61
N TYR A 391 24.10 -7.52 -2.76
CA TYR A 391 23.24 -7.33 -1.58
C TYR A 391 23.70 -6.25 -0.58
N ARG A 392 24.93 -5.72 -0.69
CA ARG A 392 25.44 -4.59 0.11
C ARG A 392 25.33 -3.24 -0.60
N PHE A 393 24.61 -3.17 -1.72
CA PHE A 393 24.52 -1.95 -2.52
C PHE A 393 23.95 -0.78 -1.70
N SER A 394 22.87 -0.99 -0.96
CA SER A 394 22.23 0.05 -0.15
C SER A 394 23.17 0.62 0.92
N ASP A 395 23.97 -0.22 1.59
CA ASP A 395 24.96 0.23 2.58
C ASP A 395 26.01 1.16 1.95
N ARG A 396 26.43 0.86 0.71
CA ARG A 396 27.36 1.73 -0.04
C ARG A 396 26.68 2.99 -0.55
N LEU A 397 25.44 2.89 -0.99
CA LEU A 397 24.65 4.04 -1.46
C LEU A 397 24.52 5.07 -0.34
N LEU A 398 24.14 4.65 0.88
CA LEU A 398 24.05 5.55 2.03
C LEU A 398 25.40 6.19 2.38
N ALA A 399 26.49 5.41 2.36
CA ALA A 399 27.83 5.94 2.57
C ALA A 399 28.26 6.91 1.45
N ALA A 400 27.76 6.75 0.24
CA ALA A 400 28.00 7.67 -0.87
C ALA A 400 27.16 8.95 -0.74
N ILE A 401 25.89 8.84 -0.30
CA ILE A 401 25.01 9.97 0.01
C ILE A 401 25.66 10.90 1.06
N ASP A 402 26.29 10.33 2.09
CA ASP A 402 27.02 11.13 3.09
C ASP A 402 28.13 11.99 2.48
N ARG A 403 28.73 11.55 1.37
CA ARG A 403 29.83 12.25 0.67
C ARG A 403 29.36 13.26 -0.37
N VAL A 404 28.08 13.26 -0.76
CA VAL A 404 27.54 14.18 -1.78
C VAL A 404 27.77 15.64 -1.37
N THR A 405 28.29 16.45 -2.27
CA THR A 405 28.48 17.89 -2.04
C THR A 405 27.42 18.71 -2.77
N ALA A 406 27.28 20.00 -2.41
CA ALA A 406 26.42 20.91 -3.16
C ALA A 406 26.85 21.03 -4.64
N ALA A 407 28.15 20.91 -4.92
CA ALA A 407 28.69 20.92 -6.27
C ALA A 407 28.29 19.65 -7.05
N ASP A 408 28.19 18.49 -6.39
CA ASP A 408 27.71 17.27 -7.03
C ASP A 408 26.24 17.39 -7.44
N VAL A 409 25.39 17.94 -6.57
CA VAL A 409 23.98 18.18 -6.89
C VAL A 409 23.85 19.16 -8.06
N GLN A 410 24.55 20.29 -8.01
CA GLN A 410 24.59 21.26 -9.11
C GLN A 410 25.03 20.61 -10.43
N ARG A 411 26.09 19.79 -10.38
CA ARG A 411 26.60 19.08 -11.56
C ARG A 411 25.59 18.11 -12.12
N VAL A 412 24.90 17.30 -11.32
CA VAL A 412 23.89 16.35 -11.85
C VAL A 412 22.68 17.07 -12.42
N VAL A 413 22.25 18.20 -11.84
CA VAL A 413 21.22 19.06 -12.45
C VAL A 413 21.70 19.54 -13.82
N GLN A 414 22.91 20.11 -13.92
CA GLN A 414 23.48 20.54 -15.21
C GLN A 414 23.71 19.38 -16.18
N THR A 415 23.96 18.16 -15.70
CA THR A 415 24.33 17.00 -16.53
C THR A 415 23.13 16.24 -17.03
N TYR A 416 22.03 16.17 -16.27
CA TYR A 416 20.87 15.35 -16.61
C TYR A 416 19.59 16.16 -16.82
N LEU A 417 19.42 17.27 -16.09
CA LEU A 417 18.14 17.99 -16.00
C LEU A 417 18.16 19.40 -16.62
N GLY A 418 19.33 19.92 -17.01
CA GLY A 418 19.48 21.24 -17.60
C GLY A 418 19.17 21.27 -19.11
N GLY A 419 18.63 22.41 -19.58
CA GLY A 419 18.29 22.67 -20.98
C GLY A 419 17.07 21.89 -21.47
N ASP A 420 16.95 21.72 -22.79
CA ASP A 420 15.84 21.01 -23.45
C ASP A 420 16.02 19.47 -23.36
N ARG A 421 16.15 18.92 -22.15
CA ARG A 421 16.36 17.48 -21.92
C ARG A 421 15.16 16.74 -21.33
N TRP A 422 13.99 17.33 -21.49
CA TRP A 422 12.73 16.84 -20.96
C TRP A 422 11.80 16.36 -22.07
N VAL A 423 11.14 15.23 -21.83
CA VAL A 423 9.83 14.97 -22.42
C VAL A 423 8.81 15.58 -21.47
N VAL A 424 8.04 16.54 -21.96
CA VAL A 424 7.03 17.25 -21.18
C VAL A 424 5.65 16.75 -21.59
N GLY A 425 4.98 16.08 -20.68
CA GLY A 425 3.60 15.63 -20.79
C GLY A 425 2.62 16.61 -20.15
N GLU A 426 1.58 16.96 -20.89
CA GLU A 426 0.43 17.72 -20.40
C GLU A 426 -0.84 16.92 -20.58
N PHE A 427 -1.56 16.66 -19.49
CA PHE A 427 -2.94 16.23 -19.55
C PHE A 427 -3.84 17.44 -19.40
N ILE A 428 -4.65 17.71 -20.42
CA ILE A 428 -5.64 18.79 -20.42
C ILE A 428 -7.03 18.14 -20.41
N PRO A 429 -7.76 18.24 -19.30
CA PRO A 429 -9.14 17.76 -19.21
C PRO A 429 -9.99 18.26 -20.37
N SER A 430 -10.61 17.33 -21.11
CA SER A 430 -11.71 17.64 -22.02
C SER A 430 -13.04 17.37 -21.32
N GLU A 431 -14.13 17.97 -21.83
CA GLU A 431 -15.46 17.57 -21.39
C GLU A 431 -15.70 16.09 -21.71
N PHE A 432 -16.43 15.43 -20.81
CA PHE A 432 -16.95 14.10 -21.03
C PHE A 432 -17.96 14.17 -22.19
N ALA A 433 -17.66 13.54 -23.32
CA ALA A 433 -18.67 13.38 -24.37
C ALA A 433 -19.79 12.46 -23.86
N ASP A 434 -21.04 12.82 -24.11
CA ASP A 434 -22.18 11.91 -23.96
C ASP A 434 -22.03 10.76 -24.95
N VAL A 435 -21.35 9.69 -24.54
CA VAL A 435 -21.26 8.48 -25.34
C VAL A 435 -22.58 7.74 -25.15
N GLU A 436 -23.50 7.88 -26.11
CA GLU A 436 -24.57 6.90 -26.29
C GLU A 436 -23.93 5.51 -26.35
N LEU A 437 -24.61 4.48 -25.84
CA LEU A 437 -24.24 3.06 -25.97
C LEU A 437 -24.28 2.62 -27.46
N SER A 438 -23.56 3.30 -28.36
CA SER A 438 -23.36 2.88 -29.72
C SER A 438 -22.26 1.84 -29.68
N GLY A 439 -22.64 0.58 -29.93
CA GLY A 439 -21.83 -0.65 -29.95
C GLY A 439 -20.48 -0.58 -30.67
N ARG A 440 -19.54 0.23 -30.18
CA ARG A 440 -18.12 0.01 -30.34
C ARG A 440 -17.85 -1.27 -29.58
N GLY A 441 -17.70 -2.36 -30.32
CA GLY A 441 -17.39 -3.66 -29.76
C GLY A 441 -16.16 -3.57 -28.86
N GLY A 442 -16.39 -3.42 -27.55
CA GLY A 442 -15.70 -4.28 -26.61
C GLY A 442 -15.86 -5.69 -27.15
N THR A 443 -14.76 -6.43 -27.20
CA THR A 443 -14.74 -7.79 -27.71
C THR A 443 -15.69 -8.63 -26.86
N GLN A 444 -16.96 -8.70 -27.30
CA GLN A 444 -17.87 -9.76 -26.89
C GLN A 444 -17.21 -11.07 -27.30
N THR A 445 -16.45 -11.63 -26.37
CA THR A 445 -16.01 -13.00 -26.47
C THR A 445 -17.14 -13.84 -25.92
N THR A 446 -18.08 -14.16 -26.80
CA THR A 446 -19.01 -15.26 -26.56
C THR A 446 -18.22 -16.55 -26.47
N GLU A 447 -17.81 -16.96 -25.27
CA GLU A 447 -17.22 -18.28 -25.02
C GLU A 447 -18.12 -19.18 -24.18
N HIS A 448 -18.28 -20.41 -24.67
CA HIS A 448 -18.81 -21.55 -23.93
C HIS A 448 -17.86 -21.87 -22.76
N HIS A 449 -18.30 -21.58 -21.54
CA HIS A 449 -17.52 -21.86 -20.34
C HIS A 449 -17.45 -23.36 -20.07
N LEU A 450 -16.24 -23.92 -20.01
CA LEU A 450 -16.01 -25.20 -19.34
C LEU A 450 -15.96 -24.91 -17.84
N VAL A 451 -17.05 -25.25 -17.16
CA VAL A 451 -17.20 -25.21 -15.71
C VAL A 451 -16.23 -26.22 -15.09
N GLY A 452 -15.14 -25.74 -14.49
CA GLY A 452 -14.41 -26.51 -13.49
C GLY A 452 -15.18 -26.50 -12.16
N ASP A 453 -15.12 -27.60 -11.42
CA ASP A 453 -15.67 -27.66 -10.07
C ASP A 453 -14.88 -26.75 -9.11
N PRO A 454 -15.53 -26.04 -8.17
CA PRO A 454 -14.84 -25.31 -7.11
C PRO A 454 -13.86 -26.21 -6.37
N VAL A 455 -12.64 -25.72 -6.11
CA VAL A 455 -11.62 -26.50 -5.41
C VAL A 455 -12.00 -26.58 -3.92
N ASP A 456 -12.34 -27.79 -3.46
CA ASP A 456 -12.64 -28.08 -2.06
C ASP A 456 -11.41 -27.80 -1.17
N PRO A 457 -11.51 -27.00 -0.09
CA PRO A 457 -10.42 -26.81 0.86
C PRO A 457 -9.84 -28.13 1.41
N ALA A 458 -10.64 -29.19 1.51
CA ALA A 458 -10.15 -30.52 1.86
C ALA A 458 -9.20 -31.10 0.80
N LEU A 459 -9.47 -30.85 -0.49
CA LEU A 459 -8.57 -31.21 -1.58
C LEU A 459 -7.27 -30.39 -1.52
N VAL A 460 -7.35 -29.07 -1.30
CA VAL A 460 -6.17 -28.20 -1.13
C VAL A 460 -5.26 -28.74 -0.03
N ALA A 461 -5.84 -29.15 1.10
CA ALA A 461 -5.09 -29.70 2.23
C ALA A 461 -4.29 -30.97 1.89
N THR A 462 -4.68 -31.75 0.87
CA THR A 462 -3.94 -32.93 0.43
C THR A 462 -2.63 -32.59 -0.29
N TYR A 463 -2.52 -31.38 -0.85
CA TYR A 463 -1.35 -30.89 -1.58
C TYR A 463 -0.38 -30.07 -0.70
N LEU A 464 -0.79 -29.72 0.53
CA LEU A 464 0.07 -29.03 1.48
C LEU A 464 1.25 -29.93 1.88
N PRO A 465 2.50 -29.44 1.78
CA PRO A 465 3.65 -30.16 2.29
C PRO A 465 3.51 -30.44 3.79
N LYS A 466 3.89 -31.64 4.22
CA LYS A 466 3.95 -31.97 5.65
C LYS A 466 5.11 -31.21 6.28
N THR A 467 4.85 -30.46 7.35
CA THR A 467 5.92 -29.81 8.11
C THR A 467 6.54 -30.78 9.12
N THR A 468 7.87 -30.75 9.23
CA THR A 468 8.60 -31.57 10.22
C THR A 468 8.80 -30.87 11.56
N ARG A 469 8.63 -29.54 11.59
CA ARG A 469 8.79 -28.71 12.79
C ARG A 469 7.45 -28.57 13.52
N SER A 470 7.43 -28.93 14.81
CA SER A 470 6.28 -28.71 15.67
C SER A 470 6.04 -27.21 15.85
N GLN A 471 4.77 -26.82 16.03
CA GLN A 471 4.42 -25.45 16.41
C GLN A 471 5.20 -25.07 17.68
N GLY A 472 6.13 -24.13 17.56
CA GLY A 472 6.74 -23.50 18.71
C GLY A 472 5.68 -22.72 19.47
N ALA A 473 5.81 -22.63 20.80
CA ALA A 473 5.01 -21.67 21.56
C ALA A 473 5.24 -20.28 20.98
N ILE A 474 4.16 -19.56 20.66
CA ILE A 474 4.24 -18.14 20.31
C ILE A 474 4.91 -17.48 21.52
N ALA A 475 6.08 -16.88 21.33
CA ALA A 475 6.71 -16.10 22.38
C ALA A 475 5.67 -15.07 22.87
N PRO A 476 5.40 -14.95 24.18
CA PRO A 476 4.38 -14.03 24.64
C PRO A 476 4.75 -12.64 24.14
N ALA A 477 3.85 -12.02 23.38
CA ALA A 477 4.00 -10.62 23.00
C ALA A 477 4.28 -9.80 24.26
N THR A 478 5.27 -8.91 24.20
CA THR A 478 5.59 -7.99 25.29
C THR A 478 4.30 -7.37 25.82
N ALA A 479 4.10 -7.36 27.14
CA ALA A 479 2.89 -6.78 27.71
C ALA A 479 2.80 -5.30 27.35
N VAL A 480 1.62 -4.87 26.87
CA VAL A 480 1.35 -3.46 26.58
C VAL A 480 1.23 -2.71 27.90
N GLU A 481 2.17 -1.81 28.19
CA GLU A 481 2.09 -0.95 29.37
C GLU A 481 1.06 0.15 29.13
N THR A 482 -0.06 0.09 29.84
CA THR A 482 -1.14 1.07 29.73
C THR A 482 -1.18 1.97 30.95
N PHE A 483 -1.38 3.27 30.74
CA PHE A 483 -1.67 4.22 31.81
C PHE A 483 -2.48 5.43 31.30
N THR A 484 -3.11 6.13 32.25
CA THR A 484 -3.85 7.35 31.97
C THR A 484 -3.20 8.49 32.75
N LEU A 485 -2.93 9.62 32.08
CA LEU A 485 -2.52 10.85 32.74
C LEU A 485 -3.68 11.43 33.57
N LYS A 486 -3.38 12.32 34.53
CA LYS A 486 -4.42 12.89 35.42
C LYS A 486 -5.54 13.63 34.68
N ASN A 487 -5.29 14.09 33.46
CA ASN A 487 -6.23 14.80 32.60
C ASN A 487 -6.99 13.89 31.61
N GLY A 488 -6.85 12.56 31.71
CA GLY A 488 -7.62 11.62 30.90
C GLY A 488 -6.91 11.08 29.65
N LEU A 489 -5.75 11.64 29.26
CA LEU A 489 -4.99 11.14 28.12
C LEU A 489 -4.50 9.71 28.38
N ARG A 490 -4.92 8.79 27.51
CA ARG A 490 -4.58 7.36 27.57
C ARG A 490 -3.30 7.11 26.77
N VAL A 491 -2.37 6.36 27.35
CA VAL A 491 -1.09 6.00 26.72
C VAL A 491 -0.89 4.49 26.77
N LEU A 492 -0.48 3.92 25.65
CA LEU A 492 -0.04 2.54 25.50
C LEU A 492 1.42 2.53 25.05
N LEU A 493 2.29 1.86 25.79
CA LEU A 493 3.70 1.72 25.47
C LEU A 493 4.05 0.25 25.23
N LEU A 494 4.75 -0.01 24.13
CA LEU A 494 5.28 -1.31 23.80
C LEU A 494 6.75 -1.18 23.41
N VAL A 495 7.64 -1.73 24.24
CA VAL A 495 9.08 -1.67 23.97
C VAL A 495 9.45 -2.75 22.96
N ASP A 496 10.03 -2.32 21.84
CA ASP A 496 10.60 -3.19 20.81
C ASP A 496 11.98 -2.64 20.42
N ARG A 497 13.05 -3.41 20.68
CA ARG A 497 14.44 -2.99 20.42
C ARG A 497 15.05 -3.66 19.20
N SER A 498 14.23 -4.20 18.31
CA SER A 498 14.68 -4.84 17.06
C SER A 498 15.36 -3.85 16.13
N THR A 499 14.89 -2.59 16.12
CA THR A 499 15.43 -1.50 15.31
C THR A 499 15.50 -0.21 16.14
N PRO A 500 16.42 0.72 15.82
CA PRO A 500 16.59 1.98 16.55
C PRO A 500 15.53 3.03 16.13
N THR A 501 14.26 2.63 16.08
CA THR A 501 13.14 3.43 15.58
C THR A 501 11.94 3.35 16.51
N VAL A 502 11.05 4.34 16.41
CA VAL A 502 9.78 4.37 17.13
C VAL A 502 8.66 4.73 16.17
N THR A 503 7.54 4.00 16.29
CA THR A 503 6.25 4.31 15.69
C THR A 503 5.35 4.92 16.75
N LEU A 504 4.76 6.07 16.42
CA LEU A 504 3.66 6.70 17.13
C LEU A 504 2.38 6.46 16.31
N ALA A 505 1.39 5.84 16.95
CA ALA A 505 0.02 5.76 16.44
C ALA A 505 -0.91 6.38 17.48
N GLY A 506 -1.69 7.38 17.12
CA GLY A 506 -2.65 8.03 18.01
C GLY A 506 -4.03 8.14 17.39
N ARG A 507 -5.05 8.24 18.25
CA ARG A 507 -6.46 8.44 17.87
C ARG A 507 -7.02 9.58 18.70
N ILE A 508 -7.61 10.56 18.03
CA ILE A 508 -8.37 11.65 18.65
C ILE A 508 -9.82 11.47 18.22
N ASN A 509 -10.77 11.53 19.16
CA ASN A 509 -12.20 11.41 18.90
C ASN A 509 -12.77 12.70 18.25
N ALA A 510 -12.28 13.01 17.04
CA ALA A 510 -12.53 14.24 16.29
C ALA A 510 -12.75 13.97 14.78
N GLY A 511 -13.27 12.78 14.45
CA GLY A 511 -13.41 12.31 13.07
C GLY A 511 -14.51 13.02 12.28
N THR A 512 -14.62 12.68 10.99
CA THR A 512 -15.64 13.25 10.09
C THR A 512 -17.07 12.87 10.46
N ALA A 513 -17.27 11.90 11.37
CA ALA A 513 -18.59 11.65 11.95
C ALA A 513 -19.14 12.88 12.73
N TYR A 514 -18.28 13.76 13.25
CA TYR A 514 -18.69 14.99 13.94
C TYR A 514 -19.11 16.11 12.98
N ASP A 515 -18.89 15.96 11.67
CA ASP A 515 -19.31 16.95 10.69
C ASP A 515 -20.85 17.13 10.68
N VAL A 516 -21.61 16.13 11.12
CA VAL A 516 -23.08 16.22 11.29
C VAL A 516 -23.49 17.26 12.34
N LEU A 517 -22.61 17.56 13.30
CA LEU A 517 -22.83 18.59 14.33
C LEU A 517 -22.31 19.96 13.90
N THR A 518 -21.60 20.03 12.77
CA THR A 518 -20.95 21.23 12.26
C THR A 518 -21.25 21.41 10.77
N GLN A 519 -20.28 21.12 9.90
CA GLN A 519 -20.40 21.20 8.45
C GLN A 519 -19.47 20.16 7.80
N PRO A 520 -19.94 19.40 6.79
CA PRO A 520 -19.12 18.43 6.07
C PRO A 520 -17.81 19.02 5.54
N GLY A 521 -16.68 18.46 6.01
CA GLY A 521 -15.32 18.86 5.67
C GLY A 521 -14.56 19.58 6.79
N VAL A 522 -15.22 20.00 7.88
CA VAL A 522 -14.55 20.72 8.99
C VAL A 522 -13.53 19.83 9.69
N ALA A 523 -13.85 18.56 9.99
CA ALA A 523 -12.89 17.65 10.62
C ALA A 523 -11.65 17.41 9.75
N ASN A 524 -11.85 17.19 8.44
CA ASN A 524 -10.76 17.00 7.46
C ASN A 524 -9.85 18.23 7.38
N LEU A 525 -10.43 19.43 7.20
CA LEU A 525 -9.65 20.66 7.12
C LEU A 525 -8.95 20.97 8.44
N THR A 526 -9.55 20.65 9.59
CA THR A 526 -8.88 20.83 10.89
C THR A 526 -7.64 19.94 10.98
N ALA A 527 -7.76 18.64 10.74
CA ALA A 527 -6.63 17.70 10.79
C ALA A 527 -5.50 18.09 9.81
N ALA A 528 -5.85 18.41 8.56
CA ALA A 528 -4.90 18.80 7.52
C ALA A 528 -4.13 20.10 7.82
N ASN A 529 -4.64 20.94 8.73
CA ASN A 529 -4.06 22.24 9.07
C ASN A 529 -3.35 22.29 10.43
N LEU A 530 -3.28 21.19 11.19
CA LEU A 530 -2.60 21.16 12.50
C LEU A 530 -1.12 21.54 12.41
N LEU A 531 -0.46 21.15 11.33
CA LEU A 531 0.97 21.44 11.08
C LEU A 531 1.21 22.76 10.34
N ASN A 532 0.18 23.58 10.10
CA ASN A 532 0.32 24.84 9.34
C ASN A 532 0.77 26.01 10.23
N GLY A 533 0.75 25.84 11.55
CA GLY A 533 1.30 26.83 12.46
C GLY A 533 0.79 26.66 13.88
N THR A 534 1.62 27.06 14.83
CA THR A 534 1.33 27.16 16.25
C THR A 534 1.43 28.63 16.68
N ARG A 535 1.35 28.92 17.99
CA ARG A 535 1.51 30.28 18.52
C ARG A 535 2.87 30.90 18.18
N ASP A 536 3.93 30.08 18.19
CA ASP A 536 5.32 30.56 18.10
C ASP A 536 6.08 30.04 16.87
N LYS A 537 5.47 29.17 16.05
CA LYS A 537 6.10 28.58 14.86
C LYS A 537 5.13 28.57 13.68
N ASP A 538 5.62 28.95 12.50
CA ASP A 538 4.89 28.77 11.24
C ASP A 538 5.04 27.32 10.69
N ALA A 539 4.35 27.04 9.60
CA ALA A 539 4.39 25.74 8.92
C ALA A 539 5.82 25.30 8.55
N LEU A 540 6.62 26.24 8.03
CA LEU A 540 7.98 25.95 7.58
C LEU A 540 8.91 25.61 8.76
N ALA A 541 8.82 26.34 9.87
CA ALA A 541 9.62 26.07 11.06
C ALA A 541 9.26 24.71 11.70
N LEU A 542 7.98 24.34 11.70
CA LEU A 542 7.53 23.01 12.15
C LEU A 542 8.08 21.90 11.23
N ALA A 543 7.92 22.07 9.92
CA ALA A 543 8.44 21.15 8.92
C ALA A 543 9.95 20.95 9.07
N GLN A 544 10.74 22.02 9.14
CA GLN A 544 12.19 21.95 9.31
C GLN A 544 12.58 21.27 10.63
N THR A 545 11.84 21.51 11.72
CA THR A 545 12.10 20.85 13.01
C THR A 545 12.04 19.32 12.89
N LEU A 546 11.05 18.80 12.16
CA LEU A 546 10.83 17.38 11.93
C LEU A 546 11.80 16.81 10.87
N GLU A 547 11.83 17.44 9.70
CA GLU A 547 12.57 16.98 8.52
C GLU A 547 14.09 17.04 8.71
N ASP A 548 14.64 18.02 9.45
CA ASP A 548 16.07 18.07 9.79
C ASP A 548 16.56 16.82 10.55
N ARG A 549 15.62 16.08 11.16
CA ARG A 549 15.88 14.89 11.99
C ARG A 549 15.33 13.61 11.37
N GLY A 550 14.74 13.69 10.18
CA GLY A 550 14.07 12.55 9.53
C GLY A 550 12.88 12.04 10.33
N ILE A 551 12.17 12.94 11.01
CA ILE A 551 10.92 12.65 11.70
C ILE A 551 9.78 12.92 10.74
N SER A 552 8.80 12.03 10.70
CA SER A 552 7.50 12.31 10.10
C SER A 552 6.42 12.36 11.18
N LEU A 553 5.44 13.23 10.96
CA LEU A 553 4.27 13.40 11.79
C LEU A 553 3.13 13.88 10.90
N GLU A 554 2.02 13.16 10.90
CA GLU A 554 0.88 13.40 10.04
C GLU A 554 -0.43 13.21 10.80
N PHE A 555 -1.47 13.89 10.31
CA PHE A 555 -2.82 13.87 10.87
C PHE A 555 -3.83 13.65 9.76
N SER A 556 -4.66 12.62 9.91
CA SER A 556 -5.68 12.27 8.91
C SER A 556 -7.02 12.04 9.60
N ALA A 557 -8.05 12.76 9.16
CA ALA A 557 -9.39 12.54 9.67
C ALA A 557 -10.06 11.38 8.93
N PHE A 558 -10.47 10.38 9.70
CA PHE A 558 -11.32 9.27 9.28
C PHE A 558 -12.71 9.41 9.92
N ARG A 559 -13.58 8.43 9.69
CA ARG A 559 -14.95 8.47 10.22
C ARG A 559 -14.96 8.50 11.75
N ASP A 560 -14.25 7.59 12.39
CA ASP A 560 -14.29 7.38 13.85
C ASP A 560 -13.34 8.29 14.64
N GLY A 561 -12.47 9.04 13.97
CA GLY A 561 -11.50 9.88 14.65
C GLY A 561 -10.46 10.49 13.70
N VAL A 562 -9.58 11.29 14.27
CA VAL A 562 -8.34 11.73 13.63
C VAL A 562 -7.23 10.80 14.05
N ASP A 563 -6.61 10.15 13.07
CA ASP A 563 -5.41 9.37 13.28
C ASP A 563 -4.21 10.30 13.31
N VAL A 564 -3.32 10.04 14.28
CA VAL A 564 -2.00 10.65 14.43
C VAL A 564 -0.98 9.58 14.07
N GLU A 565 -0.22 9.80 13.01
CA GLU A 565 0.86 8.88 12.62
C GLU A 565 2.20 9.61 12.74
N GLY A 566 3.18 8.96 13.36
CA GLY A 566 4.53 9.52 13.43
C GLY A 566 5.60 8.45 13.46
N TYR A 567 6.73 8.76 12.84
CA TYR A 567 7.87 7.85 12.77
C TYR A 567 9.15 8.63 13.07
N ALA A 568 10.04 8.04 13.85
CA ALA A 568 11.30 8.66 14.23
C ALA A 568 12.39 7.63 14.52
N LEU A 569 13.65 8.07 14.43
CA LEU A 569 14.75 7.37 15.10
C LEU A 569 14.56 7.45 16.63
N ALA A 570 15.03 6.43 17.35
CA ALA A 570 14.91 6.35 18.82
C ALA A 570 15.45 7.60 19.55
N SER A 571 16.54 8.20 19.03
CA SER A 571 17.11 9.42 19.60
C SER A 571 16.19 10.65 19.48
N GLU A 572 15.25 10.62 18.54
CA GLU A 572 14.41 11.76 18.16
C GLU A 572 12.99 11.70 18.73
N VAL A 573 12.66 10.69 19.53
CA VAL A 573 11.40 10.58 20.28
C VAL A 573 11.07 11.87 21.06
N PRO A 574 12.02 12.54 21.74
CA PRO A 574 11.71 13.80 22.43
C PRO A 574 11.30 14.93 21.48
N THR A 575 11.84 14.97 20.27
CA THR A 575 11.49 15.99 19.28
C THR A 575 10.11 15.70 18.70
N LEU A 576 9.83 14.44 18.33
CA LEU A 576 8.52 13.99 17.85
C LEU A 576 7.41 14.35 18.86
N LEU A 577 7.58 13.97 20.13
CA LEU A 577 6.57 14.20 21.16
C LEU A 577 6.38 15.68 21.50
N ARG A 578 7.45 16.49 21.48
CA ARG A 578 7.34 17.94 21.69
C ARG A 578 6.58 18.62 20.55
N THR A 579 6.85 18.26 19.31
CA THR A 579 6.14 18.82 18.16
C THR A 579 4.67 18.40 18.18
N LEU A 580 4.38 17.12 18.48
CA LEU A 580 3.02 16.64 18.70
C LEU A 580 2.30 17.45 19.78
N ALA A 581 2.94 17.64 20.94
CA ALA A 581 2.36 18.40 22.04
C ALA A 581 2.08 19.86 21.67
N ASP A 582 2.96 20.48 20.88
CA ASP A 582 2.79 21.86 20.42
C ASP A 582 1.60 21.99 19.47
N VAL A 583 1.48 21.12 18.46
CA VAL A 583 0.38 21.20 17.49
C VAL A 583 -0.98 20.84 18.10
N LEU A 584 -1.03 19.89 19.06
CA LEU A 584 -2.28 19.52 19.72
C LEU A 584 -2.78 20.55 20.75
N GLN A 585 -1.91 21.44 21.23
CA GLN A 585 -2.25 22.43 22.27
C GLN A 585 -2.26 23.88 21.76
N ASN A 586 -1.52 24.17 20.68
CA ASN A 586 -1.21 25.54 20.29
C ASN A 586 -1.45 25.82 18.79
N ALA A 587 -2.09 24.94 18.02
CA ALA A 587 -2.37 25.17 16.61
C ALA A 587 -3.17 26.47 16.38
N THR A 588 -2.75 27.27 15.38
CA THR A 588 -3.35 28.58 15.09
C THR A 588 -4.08 28.63 13.76
N PHE A 589 -4.01 27.60 12.91
CA PHE A 589 -4.72 27.48 11.61
C PHE A 589 -4.59 28.69 10.65
N PRO A 590 -3.39 29.25 10.39
CA PRO A 590 -3.22 30.54 9.71
C PRO A 590 -4.10 30.71 8.46
N GLU A 591 -4.65 31.91 8.25
CA GLU A 591 -5.71 32.13 7.25
C GLU A 591 -5.26 31.82 5.80
N ALA A 592 -4.01 32.17 5.46
CA ALA A 592 -3.44 31.84 4.15
C ALA A 592 -3.37 30.31 3.92
N ASP A 593 -2.82 29.57 4.89
CA ASP A 593 -2.72 28.12 4.84
C ASP A 593 -4.09 27.41 4.82
N PHE A 594 -5.05 27.95 5.55
CA PHE A 594 -6.45 27.48 5.52
C PHE A 594 -7.03 27.61 4.11
N ASN A 595 -6.89 28.78 3.47
CA ASN A 595 -7.41 29.02 2.14
C ASN A 595 -6.76 28.08 1.10
N LEU A 596 -5.45 27.88 1.18
CA LEU A 596 -4.73 26.92 0.33
C LEU A 596 -5.21 25.49 0.55
N SER A 597 -5.42 25.09 1.81
CA SER A 597 -5.93 23.75 2.15
C SER A 597 -7.37 23.54 1.66
N GLN A 598 -8.21 24.58 1.72
CA GLN A 598 -9.57 24.55 1.17
C GLN A 598 -9.53 24.34 -0.35
N GLN A 599 -8.69 25.07 -1.07
CA GLN A 599 -8.50 24.89 -2.52
C GLN A 599 -8.02 23.48 -2.88
N ARG A 600 -7.01 22.97 -2.17
CA ARG A 600 -6.52 21.59 -2.35
C ARG A 600 -7.62 20.56 -2.12
N TYR A 601 -8.47 20.78 -1.10
CA TYR A 601 -9.57 19.87 -0.82
C TYR A 601 -10.63 19.90 -1.93
N LEU A 602 -10.92 21.07 -2.52
CA LEU A 602 -11.81 21.16 -3.68
C LEU A 602 -11.26 20.38 -4.89
N THR A 603 -9.96 20.47 -5.17
CA THR A 603 -9.33 19.63 -6.22
C THR A 603 -9.44 18.14 -5.88
N ALA A 604 -9.17 17.75 -4.64
CA ALA A 604 -9.30 16.36 -4.21
C ALA A 604 -10.74 15.82 -4.35
N LEU A 605 -11.75 16.65 -4.08
CA LEU A 605 -13.16 16.29 -4.30
C LEU A 605 -13.50 16.11 -5.79
N SER A 606 -12.91 16.92 -6.68
CA SER A 606 -13.07 16.74 -8.13
C SER A 606 -12.44 15.42 -8.59
N LEU A 607 -11.22 15.12 -8.14
CA LEU A 607 -10.54 13.85 -8.43
C LEU A 607 -11.34 12.66 -7.88
N GLU A 608 -11.94 12.79 -6.69
CA GLU A 608 -12.80 11.76 -6.11
C GLU A 608 -14.06 11.51 -6.96
N ALA A 609 -14.68 12.57 -7.50
CA ALA A 609 -15.87 12.46 -8.35
C ALA A 609 -15.59 11.76 -9.69
N ASP A 610 -14.33 11.79 -10.16
CA ASP A 610 -13.87 11.10 -11.38
C ASP A 610 -13.27 9.70 -11.10
N ASP A 611 -13.25 9.25 -9.85
CA ASP A 611 -12.77 7.92 -9.47
C ASP A 611 -13.98 7.00 -9.19
N PRO A 612 -14.25 6.00 -10.06
CA PRO A 612 -15.37 5.06 -9.87
C PRO A 612 -15.35 4.34 -8.52
N VAL A 613 -14.16 4.00 -8.00
CA VAL A 613 -14.02 3.31 -6.71
C VAL A 613 -14.47 4.23 -5.58
N ARG A 614 -14.01 5.48 -5.57
CA ARG A 614 -14.33 6.43 -4.49
C ARG A 614 -15.77 6.92 -4.58
N LEU A 615 -16.23 7.28 -5.78
CA LEU A 615 -17.61 7.73 -5.99
C LEU A 615 -18.61 6.60 -5.66
N GLY A 616 -18.36 5.38 -6.13
CA GLY A 616 -19.22 4.23 -5.84
C GLY A 616 -19.37 3.97 -4.35
N ARG A 617 -18.26 4.06 -3.58
CA ARG A 617 -18.28 3.90 -2.13
C ARG A 617 -19.09 5.00 -1.45
N ARG A 618 -18.92 6.26 -1.88
CA ARG A 618 -19.68 7.41 -1.37
C ARG A 618 -21.18 7.21 -1.57
N VAL A 619 -21.60 6.96 -2.81
CA VAL A 619 -23.02 6.77 -3.16
C VAL A 619 -23.61 5.54 -2.45
N PHE A 620 -22.83 4.47 -2.28
CA PHE A 620 -23.22 3.31 -1.47
C PHE A 620 -23.52 3.70 -0.03
N GLN A 621 -22.62 4.43 0.64
CA GLN A 621 -22.82 4.84 2.03
C GLN A 621 -23.98 5.84 2.18
N GLU A 622 -24.09 6.83 1.30
CA GLU A 622 -25.22 7.78 1.27
C GLU A 622 -26.57 7.07 1.08
N THR A 623 -26.60 5.97 0.33
CA THR A 623 -27.82 5.18 0.10
C THR A 623 -28.13 4.24 1.28
N LEU A 624 -27.10 3.72 1.94
CA LEU A 624 -27.25 2.77 3.04
C LEU A 624 -27.67 3.42 4.35
N TYR A 625 -27.12 4.60 4.65
CA TYR A 625 -27.33 5.29 5.92
C TYR A 625 -28.40 6.39 5.81
N PRO A 626 -29.28 6.56 6.82
CA PRO A 626 -30.27 7.63 6.81
C PRO A 626 -29.60 9.00 6.95
N SER A 627 -30.30 10.06 6.51
CA SER A 627 -29.72 11.41 6.39
C SER A 627 -29.35 12.09 7.71
N ASP A 628 -29.73 11.53 8.86
CA ASP A 628 -29.32 12.00 10.19
C ASP A 628 -28.15 11.17 10.77
N HIS A 629 -27.67 10.17 10.04
CA HIS A 629 -26.58 9.30 10.45
C HIS A 629 -25.21 9.88 10.03
N PRO A 630 -24.18 9.84 10.90
CA PRO A 630 -22.86 10.39 10.59
C PRO A 630 -22.18 9.81 9.34
N LEU A 631 -22.44 8.53 9.04
CA LEU A 631 -21.91 7.85 7.85
C LEU A 631 -22.63 8.21 6.53
N HIS A 632 -23.74 8.95 6.59
CA HIS A 632 -24.46 9.40 5.38
C HIS A 632 -23.74 10.58 4.72
N HIS A 633 -23.27 11.57 5.50
CA HIS A 633 -22.74 12.80 4.92
C HIS A 633 -21.29 12.69 4.49
N PHE A 634 -20.98 13.34 3.37
CA PHE A 634 -19.63 13.57 2.87
C PHE A 634 -19.43 15.05 2.56
N ALA A 635 -18.18 15.49 2.58
CA ALA A 635 -17.83 16.81 2.09
C ALA A 635 -18.18 16.92 0.59
N THR A 636 -18.84 18.02 0.24
CA THR A 636 -19.16 18.45 -1.12
C THR A 636 -18.40 19.74 -1.45
N PRO A 637 -18.22 20.08 -2.75
CA PRO A 637 -17.63 21.35 -3.13
C PRO A 637 -18.33 22.54 -2.46
N ALA A 638 -19.66 22.54 -2.44
CA ALA A 638 -20.46 23.59 -1.81
C ALA A 638 -20.22 23.68 -0.30
N SER A 639 -20.21 22.54 0.41
CA SER A 639 -19.91 22.55 1.85
C SER A 639 -18.49 23.00 2.13
N VAL A 640 -17.48 22.55 1.38
CA VAL A 640 -16.08 22.90 1.62
C VAL A 640 -15.82 24.38 1.36
N GLN A 641 -16.37 24.91 0.25
CA GLN A 641 -16.27 26.33 -0.08
C GLN A 641 -16.94 27.23 0.96
N GLY A 642 -18.00 26.74 1.61
CA GLY A 642 -18.70 27.47 2.67
C GLY A 642 -18.01 27.44 4.05
N ILE A 643 -16.98 26.61 4.24
CA ILE A 643 -16.27 26.54 5.53
C ILE A 643 -15.44 27.81 5.74
N GLN A 644 -15.45 28.31 6.97
CA GLN A 644 -14.63 29.43 7.43
C GLN A 644 -13.59 28.94 8.43
N ARG A 645 -12.44 29.63 8.48
CA ARG A 645 -11.34 29.34 9.42
C ARG A 645 -11.80 29.24 10.89
N GLN A 646 -12.76 30.07 11.30
CA GLN A 646 -13.28 30.05 12.67
C GLN A 646 -13.92 28.71 13.03
N GLN A 647 -14.55 28.01 12.08
CA GLN A 647 -15.15 26.69 12.33
C GLN A 647 -14.07 25.63 12.62
N LEU A 648 -12.89 25.71 12.01
CA LEU A 648 -11.75 24.84 12.36
C LEU A 648 -11.28 25.13 13.78
N VAL A 649 -11.16 26.40 14.16
CA VAL A 649 -10.73 26.81 15.50
C VAL A 649 -11.73 26.33 16.57
N ASP A 650 -13.02 26.50 16.32
CA ASP A 650 -14.07 26.08 17.24
C ASP A 650 -14.13 24.55 17.36
N PHE A 651 -14.03 23.84 16.24
CA PHE A 651 -13.95 22.38 16.22
C PHE A 651 -12.71 21.86 16.94
N TYR A 652 -11.54 22.46 16.69
CA TYR A 652 -10.29 22.15 17.36
C TYR A 652 -10.43 22.27 18.89
N ARG A 653 -10.93 23.41 19.37
CA ARG A 653 -11.14 23.66 20.81
C ARG A 653 -12.10 22.67 21.48
N ALA A 654 -13.11 22.19 20.73
CA ALA A 654 -14.11 21.28 21.24
C ALA A 654 -13.68 19.81 21.20
N ALA A 655 -13.00 19.39 20.14
CA ALA A 655 -12.74 17.97 19.88
C ALA A 655 -11.32 17.52 20.24
N TYR A 656 -10.34 18.42 20.25
CA TYR A 656 -8.94 18.11 20.56
C TYR A 656 -8.68 18.32 22.03
N ALA A 657 -8.91 17.26 22.81
CA ALA A 657 -8.82 17.26 24.26
C ALA A 657 -8.06 16.01 24.76
N PRO A 658 -7.43 16.08 25.96
CA PRO A 658 -6.64 14.96 26.48
C PRO A 658 -7.47 13.70 26.70
N ASP A 659 -8.66 13.82 27.28
CA ASP A 659 -9.59 12.72 27.54
C ASP A 659 -10.22 12.11 26.27
N GLN A 660 -10.08 12.79 25.13
CA GLN A 660 -10.47 12.30 23.80
C GLN A 660 -9.30 11.70 23.01
N THR A 661 -8.11 11.61 23.60
CA THR A 661 -6.87 11.24 22.92
C THR A 661 -6.26 9.96 23.50
N ILE A 662 -5.93 9.03 22.61
CA ILE A 662 -5.17 7.81 22.91
C ILE A 662 -3.87 7.86 22.09
N LEU A 663 -2.72 7.65 22.74
CA LEU A 663 -1.42 7.54 22.09
C LEU A 663 -0.82 6.14 22.32
N THR A 664 -0.33 5.52 21.26
CA THR A 664 0.41 4.25 21.28
C THR A 664 1.82 4.50 20.76
N LEU A 665 2.84 4.11 21.51
CA LEU A 665 4.23 4.12 21.05
C LEU A 665 4.79 2.70 21.04
N VAL A 666 5.35 2.29 19.90
CA VAL A 666 6.01 0.99 19.71
C VAL A 666 7.43 1.22 19.19
N GLY A 667 8.44 0.66 19.85
CA GLY A 667 9.84 0.75 19.39
C GLY A 667 10.88 0.92 20.49
N ASP A 668 12.07 1.39 20.11
CA ASP A 668 13.22 1.47 21.00
C ASP A 668 13.21 2.76 21.82
N PHE A 669 12.73 2.64 23.06
CA PHE A 669 12.73 3.73 24.03
C PHE A 669 12.79 3.22 25.48
N ASP A 670 13.09 4.14 26.41
CA ASP A 670 12.91 3.91 27.85
C ASP A 670 11.48 4.32 28.25
N PRO A 671 10.63 3.38 28.71
CA PRO A 671 9.23 3.67 29.04
C PRO A 671 9.08 4.64 30.20
N THR A 672 10.01 4.63 31.18
CA THR A 672 9.99 5.58 32.31
C THR A 672 10.29 6.99 31.83
N ARG A 673 11.26 7.14 30.91
CA ARG A 673 11.61 8.43 30.33
C ARG A 673 10.49 8.99 29.45
N VAL A 674 9.90 8.15 28.60
CA VAL A 674 8.75 8.53 27.75
C VAL A 674 7.56 8.92 28.61
N ARG A 675 7.20 8.14 29.63
CA ARG A 675 6.13 8.48 30.58
C ARG A 675 6.36 9.82 31.26
N SER A 676 7.58 10.08 31.72
CA SER A 676 7.94 11.36 32.35
C SER A 676 7.79 12.53 31.38
N LEU A 677 8.25 12.36 30.14
CA LEU A 677 8.13 13.36 29.09
C LEU A 677 6.67 13.62 28.69
N LEU A 678 5.85 12.57 28.55
CA LEU A 678 4.42 12.73 28.25
C LEU A 678 3.70 13.49 29.37
N ASN A 679 4.03 13.21 30.64
CA ASN A 679 3.47 13.97 31.76
C ASN A 679 3.96 15.42 31.80
N GLU A 680 5.22 15.69 31.44
CA GLU A 680 5.76 17.05 31.27
C GLU A 680 5.01 17.82 30.17
N LEU A 681 4.80 17.19 29.01
CA LEU A 681 4.25 17.84 27.82
C LEU A 681 2.72 17.97 27.83
N PHE A 682 2.02 16.96 28.35
CA PHE A 682 0.56 16.89 28.30
C PHE A 682 -0.10 16.96 29.67
N GLY A 683 0.63 16.84 30.78
CA GLY A 683 0.02 16.75 32.12
C GLY A 683 -0.76 18.00 32.56
N GLN A 684 -0.51 19.14 31.93
CA GLN A 684 -1.25 20.40 32.13
C GLN A 684 -2.23 20.72 30.99
N TRP A 685 -2.32 19.87 29.96
CA TRP A 685 -3.29 20.05 28.88
C TRP A 685 -4.70 19.89 29.45
N GLN A 686 -5.57 20.86 29.19
CA GLN A 686 -6.96 20.87 29.60
C GLN A 686 -7.85 21.18 28.38
N PRO A 687 -9.06 20.63 28.30
CA PRO A 687 -10.02 21.03 27.28
C PRO A 687 -10.35 22.53 27.44
N GLU A 688 -10.35 23.29 26.34
CA GLU A 688 -10.71 24.72 26.37
C GLU A 688 -12.22 24.91 26.55
N ILE A 689 -13.03 24.02 25.96
CA ILE A 689 -14.49 24.01 26.03
C ILE A 689 -15.02 22.58 26.20
N ALA A 690 -16.33 22.45 26.42
CA ALA A 690 -16.97 21.14 26.58
C ALA A 690 -16.84 20.30 25.29
N PRO A 691 -16.59 18.97 25.41
CA PRO A 691 -16.42 18.11 24.25
C PRO A 691 -17.72 17.95 23.45
N LEU A 692 -17.57 17.72 22.15
CA LEU A 692 -18.69 17.39 21.26
C LEU A 692 -19.23 16.00 21.62
N ASN A 693 -20.55 15.88 21.71
CA ASN A 693 -21.22 14.61 21.94
C ASN A 693 -21.96 14.17 20.69
N LEU A 694 -21.49 13.10 20.05
CA LEU A 694 -22.12 12.51 18.88
C LEU A 694 -23.15 11.46 19.30
N THR A 695 -24.38 11.58 18.79
CA THR A 695 -25.39 10.51 18.89
C THR A 695 -25.50 9.82 17.54
N VAL A 696 -25.37 8.50 17.53
CA VAL A 696 -25.39 7.68 16.31
C VAL A 696 -26.73 6.92 16.28
N PRO A 697 -27.63 7.23 15.32
CA PRO A 697 -28.90 6.52 15.24
C PRO A 697 -28.68 5.06 14.78
N PRO A 698 -29.51 4.10 15.22
CA PRO A 698 -29.42 2.73 14.74
C PRO A 698 -29.79 2.65 13.25
N VAL A 699 -29.19 1.70 12.54
CA VAL A 699 -29.39 1.52 11.09
C VAL A 699 -29.96 0.13 10.85
N SER A 700 -31.00 0.05 10.02
CA SER A 700 -31.62 -1.22 9.63
C SER A 700 -31.37 -1.48 8.14
N PRO A 701 -31.27 -2.75 7.71
CA PRO A 701 -31.20 -3.07 6.28
C PRO A 701 -32.42 -2.51 5.52
N PRO A 702 -32.26 -2.11 4.25
CA PRO A 702 -33.37 -1.54 3.48
C PRO A 702 -34.55 -2.54 3.37
N PRO A 703 -35.78 -2.06 3.14
CA PRO A 703 -36.95 -2.94 3.07
C PRO A 703 -36.95 -3.88 1.85
N GLN A 704 -36.20 -3.51 0.82
CA GLN A 704 -35.98 -4.27 -0.41
C GLN A 704 -34.61 -3.91 -0.98
N THR A 705 -34.08 -4.71 -1.91
CA THR A 705 -32.83 -4.36 -2.59
C THR A 705 -32.95 -3.02 -3.34
N LEU A 706 -32.00 -2.13 -3.10
CA LEU A 706 -31.90 -0.82 -3.73
C LEU A 706 -30.78 -0.82 -4.76
N PHE A 707 -31.05 -0.30 -5.95
CA PHE A 707 -30.06 -0.16 -7.02
C PHE A 707 -29.78 1.31 -7.32
N LYS A 708 -28.50 1.67 -7.39
CA LYS A 708 -28.03 2.99 -7.86
C LYS A 708 -26.96 2.83 -8.92
N ASN A 709 -26.99 3.72 -9.90
CA ASN A 709 -25.97 3.81 -10.94
C ASN A 709 -25.41 5.24 -10.96
N ALA A 710 -24.15 5.39 -10.57
CA ALA A 710 -23.41 6.64 -10.57
C ALA A 710 -22.54 6.71 -11.83
N VAL A 711 -23.13 7.21 -12.91
CA VAL A 711 -22.47 7.25 -14.23
C VAL A 711 -21.35 8.28 -14.24
N ILE A 712 -20.16 7.84 -14.61
CA ILE A 712 -18.97 8.62 -14.93
C ILE A 712 -18.61 8.31 -16.39
N PRO A 713 -18.94 9.19 -17.35
CA PRO A 713 -18.67 8.91 -18.75
C PRO A 713 -17.15 8.77 -19.01
N GLY A 714 -16.78 8.07 -20.09
CA GLY A 714 -15.38 7.92 -20.50
C GLY A 714 -14.53 6.95 -19.65
N LYS A 715 -15.09 6.34 -18.61
CA LYS A 715 -14.43 5.28 -17.83
C LYS A 715 -14.49 3.93 -18.56
N ALA A 716 -13.43 3.15 -18.43
CA ALA A 716 -13.29 1.85 -19.10
C ALA A 716 -13.97 0.70 -18.34
N GLN A 717 -14.11 0.82 -17.02
CA GLN A 717 -14.65 -0.25 -16.17
C GLN A 717 -15.67 0.27 -15.16
N ALA A 718 -16.63 -0.60 -14.82
CA ALA A 718 -17.61 -0.38 -13.78
C ALA A 718 -17.10 -0.95 -12.45
N ILE A 719 -17.31 -0.22 -11.36
CA ILE A 719 -17.06 -0.67 -9.98
C ILE A 719 -18.39 -0.82 -9.28
N THR A 720 -18.63 -1.99 -8.71
CA THR A 720 -19.87 -2.29 -8.00
C THR A 720 -19.61 -2.56 -6.52
N TYR A 721 -20.46 -1.98 -5.68
CA TYR A 721 -20.55 -2.23 -4.24
C TYR A 721 -21.90 -2.88 -3.93
N ILE A 722 -21.89 -4.02 -3.24
CA ILE A 722 -23.09 -4.77 -2.82
C ILE A 722 -22.99 -4.97 -1.31
N GLY A 723 -23.97 -4.53 -0.52
CA GLY A 723 -23.83 -4.66 0.92
C GLY A 723 -25.03 -4.22 1.76
N ALA A 724 -24.84 -4.25 3.07
CA ALA A 724 -25.85 -3.96 4.08
C ALA A 724 -25.17 -3.37 5.33
N PRO A 725 -25.93 -2.90 6.34
CA PRO A 725 -25.32 -2.53 7.63
C PRO A 725 -24.62 -3.75 8.24
N GLY A 726 -23.44 -3.55 8.80
CA GLY A 726 -22.63 -4.60 9.42
C GLY A 726 -22.71 -4.59 10.94
N LEU A 727 -21.61 -4.96 11.60
CA LEU A 727 -21.51 -5.09 13.06
C LEU A 727 -20.61 -4.02 13.70
N ASP A 728 -20.90 -3.68 14.95
CA ASP A 728 -19.95 -3.02 15.85
C ASP A 728 -18.81 -4.00 16.23
N ARG A 729 -17.60 -3.49 16.47
CA ARG A 729 -16.44 -4.32 16.83
C ARG A 729 -16.63 -5.11 18.14
N ARG A 730 -17.48 -4.64 19.04
CA ARG A 730 -17.82 -5.24 20.35
C ARG A 730 -19.00 -6.21 20.28
N ASP A 731 -19.63 -6.34 19.11
CA ASP A 731 -20.70 -7.32 18.93
C ASP A 731 -20.16 -8.73 19.25
N PRO A 732 -20.86 -9.55 20.08
CA PRO A 732 -20.42 -10.92 20.40
C PRO A 732 -20.23 -11.81 19.16
N GLN A 733 -20.93 -11.50 18.06
CA GLN A 733 -20.85 -12.24 16.80
C GLN A 733 -19.66 -11.81 15.92
N PHE A 734 -18.90 -10.79 16.32
CA PHE A 734 -17.82 -10.21 15.50
C PHE A 734 -16.82 -11.27 15.00
N TYR A 735 -16.34 -12.17 15.86
CA TYR A 735 -15.39 -13.21 15.45
C TYR A 735 -16.03 -14.24 14.51
N ALA A 736 -17.30 -14.58 14.71
CA ALA A 736 -18.03 -15.43 13.78
C ALA A 736 -18.20 -14.73 12.41
N ALA A 737 -18.48 -13.43 12.39
CA ALA A 737 -18.57 -12.62 11.18
C ALA A 737 -17.22 -12.49 10.47
N MET A 738 -16.11 -12.35 11.19
CA MET A 738 -14.75 -12.37 10.61
C MET A 738 -14.47 -13.69 9.89
N VAL A 739 -14.76 -14.81 10.53
CA VAL A 739 -14.57 -16.15 9.94
C VAL A 739 -15.51 -16.35 8.74
N MET A 740 -16.76 -15.94 8.86
CA MET A 740 -17.73 -15.94 7.76
C MET A 740 -17.23 -15.14 6.56
N ASN A 741 -16.74 -13.92 6.79
CA ASN A 741 -16.20 -13.05 5.75
C ASN A 741 -15.04 -13.71 5.02
N HIS A 742 -14.11 -14.33 5.77
CA HIS A 742 -12.95 -14.97 5.20
C HIS A 742 -13.33 -16.10 4.23
N ILE A 743 -14.35 -16.90 4.58
CA ILE A 743 -14.87 -17.96 3.69
C ILE A 743 -15.58 -17.34 2.47
N LEU A 744 -16.38 -16.30 2.69
CA LEU A 744 -17.23 -15.72 1.66
C LEU A 744 -16.42 -14.95 0.60
N GLY A 745 -15.58 -14.01 1.01
CA GLY A 745 -14.92 -13.05 0.12
C GLY A 745 -13.64 -12.42 0.66
N GLY A 746 -13.07 -12.90 1.77
CA GLY A 746 -11.89 -12.28 2.38
C GLY A 746 -10.60 -12.39 1.58
N ASP A 747 -10.59 -13.17 0.50
CA ASP A 747 -9.45 -13.36 -0.40
C ASP A 747 -9.94 -13.64 -1.83
N THR A 748 -9.42 -12.93 -2.83
CA THR A 748 -9.89 -13.06 -4.22
C THR A 748 -9.48 -14.38 -4.91
N LEU A 749 -8.52 -15.13 -4.37
CA LEU A 749 -7.98 -16.36 -4.94
C LEU A 749 -8.52 -17.62 -4.25
N ALA A 750 -8.96 -17.50 -3.00
CA ALA A 750 -9.32 -18.64 -2.16
C ALA A 750 -10.77 -18.63 -1.63
N SER A 751 -11.46 -17.49 -1.64
CA SER A 751 -12.84 -17.41 -1.14
C SER A 751 -13.88 -17.98 -2.12
N ARG A 752 -15.13 -18.18 -1.64
CA ARG A 752 -16.25 -18.58 -2.51
C ARG A 752 -16.50 -17.58 -3.63
N LEU A 753 -16.52 -16.27 -3.32
CA LEU A 753 -16.73 -15.22 -4.32
C LEU A 753 -15.61 -15.20 -5.37
N GLY A 754 -14.35 -15.29 -4.95
CA GLY A 754 -13.22 -15.36 -5.87
C GLY A 754 -13.29 -16.58 -6.79
N THR A 755 -13.48 -17.76 -6.20
CA THR A 755 -13.58 -19.02 -6.96
C THR A 755 -14.73 -19.00 -7.98
N GLU A 756 -15.87 -18.45 -7.60
CA GLU A 756 -17.08 -18.47 -8.44
C GLU A 756 -17.08 -17.38 -9.51
N ILE A 757 -16.79 -16.13 -9.16
CA ILE A 757 -16.99 -14.97 -10.03
C ILE A 757 -15.73 -14.68 -10.86
N ARG A 758 -14.56 -14.73 -10.23
CA ARG A 758 -13.27 -14.50 -10.91
C ARG A 758 -12.82 -15.76 -11.65
N ASP A 759 -12.67 -16.89 -10.97
CA ASP A 759 -12.00 -18.05 -11.58
C ASP A 759 -12.93 -18.84 -12.51
N ARG A 760 -14.14 -19.18 -12.06
CA ARG A 760 -15.07 -20.01 -12.84
C ARG A 760 -15.75 -19.24 -13.97
N GLN A 761 -16.11 -17.97 -13.73
CA GLN A 761 -16.84 -17.16 -14.70
C GLN A 761 -15.97 -16.12 -15.43
N GLY A 762 -14.79 -15.75 -14.92
CA GLY A 762 -13.91 -14.79 -15.58
C GLY A 762 -14.52 -13.39 -15.72
N LEU A 763 -15.46 -13.00 -14.85
CA LEU A 763 -16.22 -11.74 -14.98
C LEU A 763 -15.52 -10.54 -14.34
N THR A 764 -14.50 -10.78 -13.52
CA THR A 764 -13.81 -9.75 -12.77
C THR A 764 -12.35 -10.13 -12.56
N TYR A 765 -11.47 -9.13 -12.51
CA TYR A 765 -10.10 -9.31 -12.04
C TYR A 765 -10.05 -9.67 -10.54
N GLY A 766 -10.94 -9.08 -9.74
CA GLY A 766 -10.95 -9.27 -8.29
C GLY A 766 -12.30 -8.97 -7.65
N ILE A 767 -12.65 -9.77 -6.66
CA ILE A 767 -13.86 -9.59 -5.86
C ILE A 767 -13.54 -9.86 -4.39
N TYR A 768 -13.97 -8.96 -3.52
CA TYR A 768 -13.65 -8.99 -2.10
C TYR A 768 -14.89 -8.68 -1.29
N SER A 769 -15.00 -9.30 -0.11
CA SER A 769 -15.95 -8.89 0.93
C SER A 769 -15.21 -8.49 2.20
N PHE A 770 -15.70 -7.47 2.88
CA PHE A 770 -15.14 -7.02 4.14
C PHE A 770 -16.17 -6.34 5.04
N PHE A 771 -15.81 -6.26 6.31
CA PHE A 771 -16.50 -5.49 7.34
C PHE A 771 -15.70 -4.25 7.67
N THR A 772 -16.41 -3.15 7.88
CA THR A 772 -15.86 -2.00 8.61
C THR A 772 -16.51 -2.00 9.99
N ALA A 773 -15.74 -2.35 11.01
CA ALA A 773 -16.23 -2.46 12.38
C ALA A 773 -15.36 -1.58 13.29
N SER A 774 -15.97 -0.58 13.89
CA SER A 774 -15.33 0.33 14.84
C SER A 774 -16.17 0.38 16.12
N SER A 775 -16.12 1.51 16.84
CA SER A 775 -17.08 1.81 17.91
C SER A 775 -18.51 1.99 17.42
N GLN A 776 -18.73 2.01 16.10
CA GLN A 776 -20.02 2.05 15.44
C GLN A 776 -20.13 0.88 14.45
N ALA A 777 -21.36 0.46 14.15
CA ALA A 777 -21.61 -0.54 13.11
C ALA A 777 -21.41 0.10 11.73
N GLY A 778 -20.29 -0.22 11.07
CA GLY A 778 -20.06 0.13 9.66
C GLY A 778 -20.64 -0.92 8.71
N PRO A 779 -20.62 -0.70 7.37
CA PRO A 779 -21.18 -1.67 6.42
C PRO A 779 -20.41 -3.01 6.38
N PHE A 780 -21.17 -4.07 6.09
CA PHE A 780 -20.67 -5.22 5.33
C PHE A 780 -20.80 -4.89 3.85
N LEU A 781 -19.73 -5.11 3.07
CA LEU A 781 -19.75 -4.82 1.65
C LEU A 781 -18.91 -5.80 0.84
N ILE A 782 -19.37 -6.04 -0.38
CA ILE A 782 -18.70 -6.76 -1.45
C ILE A 782 -18.34 -5.73 -2.52
N GLN A 783 -17.09 -5.72 -2.95
CA GLN A 783 -16.59 -4.88 -4.02
C GLN A 783 -16.10 -5.75 -5.17
N LEU A 784 -16.48 -5.39 -6.40
CA LEU A 784 -15.98 -6.00 -7.63
C LEU A 784 -15.86 -4.97 -8.75
N GLN A 785 -14.99 -5.24 -9.70
CA GLN A 785 -14.81 -4.46 -10.92
C GLN A 785 -15.09 -5.32 -12.15
N THR A 786 -15.76 -4.76 -13.15
CA THR A 786 -16.15 -5.51 -14.36
C THR A 786 -16.02 -4.67 -15.61
N ALA A 787 -15.90 -5.33 -16.76
CA ALA A 787 -16.27 -4.70 -18.01
C ALA A 787 -17.75 -4.26 -17.95
N PRO A 788 -18.14 -3.15 -18.61
CA PRO A 788 -19.50 -2.60 -18.50
C PRO A 788 -20.58 -3.63 -18.86
N GLU A 789 -20.35 -4.43 -19.89
CA GLU A 789 -21.23 -5.50 -20.40
C GLU A 789 -21.39 -6.68 -19.43
N ASP A 790 -20.36 -6.99 -18.64
CA ASP A 790 -20.35 -8.14 -17.71
C ASP A 790 -20.97 -7.80 -16.35
N THR A 791 -21.12 -6.51 -16.05
CA THR A 791 -21.60 -6.00 -14.74
C THR A 791 -22.90 -6.66 -14.29
N ALA A 792 -23.88 -6.78 -15.19
CA ALA A 792 -25.18 -7.36 -14.87
C ALA A 792 -25.06 -8.84 -14.50
N GLN A 793 -24.28 -9.61 -15.25
CA GLN A 793 -24.03 -11.01 -14.99
C GLN A 793 -23.30 -11.21 -13.65
N ALA A 794 -22.28 -10.40 -13.38
CA ALA A 794 -21.50 -10.48 -12.15
C ALA A 794 -22.33 -10.17 -10.90
N ILE A 795 -23.22 -9.18 -10.95
CA ILE A 795 -24.17 -8.88 -9.87
C ILE A 795 -25.10 -10.06 -9.62
N GLN A 796 -25.71 -10.61 -10.68
CA GLN A 796 -26.64 -11.73 -10.55
C GLN A 796 -25.96 -13.00 -10.02
N ALA A 797 -24.74 -13.28 -10.48
CA ALA A 797 -23.93 -14.38 -9.99
C ALA A 797 -23.57 -14.22 -8.51
N THR A 798 -23.21 -13.00 -8.10
CA THR A 798 -22.92 -12.68 -6.69
C THR A 798 -24.17 -12.90 -5.82
N LEU A 799 -25.32 -12.35 -6.21
CA LEU A 799 -26.58 -12.54 -5.47
C LEU A 799 -27.00 -14.01 -5.39
N LYS A 800 -26.81 -14.77 -6.47
CA LYS A 800 -27.08 -16.21 -6.48
C LYS A 800 -26.19 -16.95 -5.47
N LEU A 801 -24.89 -16.63 -5.42
CA LEU A 801 -23.97 -17.23 -4.46
C LEU A 801 -24.35 -16.90 -3.02
N LEU A 802 -24.75 -15.66 -2.73
CA LEU A 802 -25.20 -15.28 -1.39
C LEU A 802 -26.46 -16.03 -0.96
N ARG A 803 -27.43 -16.21 -1.88
CA ARG A 803 -28.63 -17.03 -1.62
C ARG A 803 -28.28 -18.50 -1.36
N ASP A 804 -27.36 -19.05 -2.14
CA ASP A 804 -26.87 -20.41 -1.97
C ASP A 804 -26.19 -20.60 -0.60
N ALA A 805 -25.26 -19.71 -0.26
CA ALA A 805 -24.55 -19.72 1.01
C ALA A 805 -25.54 -19.60 2.19
N ARG A 806 -26.54 -18.72 2.12
CA ARG A 806 -27.57 -18.58 3.17
C ARG A 806 -28.40 -19.85 3.36
N THR A 807 -28.68 -20.56 2.26
CA THR A 807 -29.52 -21.77 2.25
C THR A 807 -28.74 -23.00 2.76
N HIS A 808 -27.56 -23.25 2.22
CA HIS A 808 -26.79 -24.46 2.49
C HIS A 808 -25.74 -24.29 3.60
N GLY A 809 -25.37 -23.05 3.91
CA GLY A 809 -24.30 -22.73 4.85
C GLY A 809 -22.90 -23.05 4.32
N PHE A 810 -21.94 -22.90 5.22
CA PHE A 810 -20.56 -23.32 5.05
C PHE A 810 -20.31 -24.73 5.57
N THR A 811 -19.21 -25.31 5.14
CA THR A 811 -18.74 -26.64 5.52
C THR A 811 -17.74 -26.59 6.68
N ALA A 812 -17.54 -27.73 7.34
CA ALA A 812 -16.52 -27.86 8.39
C ALA A 812 -15.08 -27.67 7.84
N ALA A 813 -14.83 -28.05 6.58
CA ALA A 813 -13.54 -27.87 5.93
C ALA A 813 -13.22 -26.39 5.67
N GLU A 814 -14.22 -25.62 5.21
CA GLU A 814 -14.10 -24.16 5.05
C GLU A 814 -13.85 -23.47 6.39
N LEU A 815 -14.60 -23.82 7.44
CA LEU A 815 -14.40 -23.30 8.79
C LEU A 815 -12.97 -23.56 9.30
N ALA A 816 -12.50 -24.81 9.17
CA ALA A 816 -11.18 -25.20 9.65
C ALA A 816 -10.06 -24.46 8.90
N THR A 817 -10.24 -24.25 7.59
CA THR A 817 -9.29 -23.52 6.74
C THR A 817 -9.27 -22.04 7.09
N ALA A 818 -10.44 -21.39 7.20
CA ALA A 818 -10.55 -19.98 7.54
C ALA A 818 -9.98 -19.66 8.93
N LYS A 819 -10.28 -20.47 9.94
CA LYS A 819 -9.71 -20.30 11.30
C LYS A 819 -8.19 -20.43 11.28
N ARG A 820 -7.65 -21.44 10.59
CA ARG A 820 -6.21 -21.63 10.46
C ARG A 820 -5.54 -20.44 9.77
N SER A 821 -6.11 -20.00 8.65
CA SER A 821 -5.60 -18.86 7.87
C SER A 821 -5.54 -17.60 8.72
N LEU A 822 -6.68 -17.19 9.31
CA LEU A 822 -6.78 -15.99 10.16
C LEU A 822 -5.85 -16.03 11.38
N MET A 823 -5.75 -17.17 12.06
CA MET A 823 -4.87 -17.30 13.24
C MET A 823 -3.39 -17.23 12.86
N ASN A 824 -3.00 -17.80 11.73
CA ASN A 824 -1.62 -17.79 11.26
C ASN A 824 -1.22 -16.42 10.69
N SER A 825 -2.09 -15.80 9.87
CA SER A 825 -1.83 -14.48 9.29
C SER A 825 -1.73 -13.40 10.37
N TYR A 826 -2.52 -13.51 11.44
CA TYR A 826 -2.45 -12.59 12.58
C TYR A 826 -1.04 -12.53 13.20
N VAL A 827 -0.38 -13.68 13.40
CA VAL A 827 1.00 -13.72 13.93
C VAL A 827 1.98 -13.06 12.97
N VAL A 828 1.76 -13.23 11.65
CA VAL A 828 2.59 -12.62 10.60
C VAL A 828 2.42 -11.11 10.57
N GLU A 829 1.18 -10.63 10.58
CA GLU A 829 0.83 -9.21 10.55
C GLU A 829 1.39 -8.45 11.75
N LEU A 830 1.31 -9.04 12.96
CA LEU A 830 1.84 -8.44 14.19
C LEU A 830 3.37 -8.37 14.24
N ALA A 831 4.10 -9.04 13.35
CA ALA A 831 5.55 -8.88 13.25
C ALA A 831 5.96 -7.53 12.63
N ASN A 832 5.04 -6.85 11.96
CA ASN A 832 5.24 -5.48 11.51
C ASN A 832 4.87 -4.51 12.65
N VAL A 833 5.84 -3.70 13.08
CA VAL A 833 5.70 -2.78 14.22
C VAL A 833 4.60 -1.72 14.03
N ASP A 834 4.31 -1.32 12.79
CA ASP A 834 3.27 -0.33 12.48
C ASP A 834 1.88 -0.94 12.52
N VAL A 835 1.76 -2.17 12.03
CA VAL A 835 0.53 -2.96 12.18
C VAL A 835 0.27 -3.21 13.66
N LEU A 836 1.28 -3.64 14.41
CA LEU A 836 1.20 -3.85 15.86
C LEU A 836 0.76 -2.57 16.60
N ALA A 837 1.36 -1.41 16.32
CA ALA A 837 0.96 -0.14 16.91
C ALA A 837 -0.50 0.21 16.62
N ARG A 838 -0.93 0.07 15.37
CA ARG A 838 -2.32 0.35 14.94
C ARG A 838 -3.32 -0.66 15.49
N THR A 839 -2.96 -1.95 15.61
CA THR A 839 -3.82 -2.97 16.22
C THR A 839 -4.03 -2.70 17.71
N VAL A 840 -2.96 -2.37 18.44
CA VAL A 840 -3.05 -2.00 19.87
C VAL A 840 -3.91 -0.74 20.04
N LEU A 841 -3.67 0.29 19.22
CA LEU A 841 -4.48 1.51 19.22
C LEU A 841 -5.95 1.23 18.89
N GLY A 842 -6.21 0.45 17.84
CA GLY A 842 -7.55 0.09 17.38
C GLY A 842 -8.35 -0.63 18.45
N ASN A 843 -7.75 -1.63 19.11
CA ASN A 843 -8.36 -2.33 20.24
C ASN A 843 -8.68 -1.36 21.40
N ALA A 844 -7.73 -0.49 21.76
CA ALA A 844 -7.94 0.49 22.82
C ALA A 844 -9.02 1.53 22.48
N SER A 845 -9.13 1.93 21.21
CA SER A 845 -10.09 2.95 20.74
C SER A 845 -11.56 2.53 20.82
N VAL A 846 -11.81 1.23 20.90
CA VAL A 846 -13.15 0.64 21.07
C VAL A 846 -13.29 -0.05 22.43
N ASP A 847 -12.42 0.31 23.38
CA ASP A 847 -12.38 -0.14 24.76
C ASP A 847 -12.28 -1.67 24.95
N LEU A 848 -11.60 -2.35 24.03
CA LEU A 848 -11.21 -3.74 24.24
C LEU A 848 -10.06 -3.83 25.24
N PRO A 849 -10.02 -4.90 26.05
CA PRO A 849 -8.97 -5.09 27.04
C PRO A 849 -7.60 -5.29 26.35
N PRO A 850 -6.48 -4.88 26.97
CA PRO A 850 -5.13 -5.11 26.40
C PRO A 850 -4.83 -6.57 26.06
N GLU A 851 -5.45 -7.51 26.81
CA GLU A 851 -5.34 -8.95 26.60
C GLU A 851 -5.95 -9.42 25.27
N GLU A 852 -6.76 -8.59 24.61
CA GLU A 852 -7.32 -8.87 23.28
C GLU A 852 -6.23 -9.25 22.26
N LEU A 853 -5.05 -8.62 22.35
CA LEU A 853 -3.93 -8.91 21.45
C LEU A 853 -3.46 -10.37 21.58
N GLN A 854 -3.46 -10.94 22.78
CA GLN A 854 -3.09 -12.35 22.98
C GLN A 854 -4.29 -13.30 22.82
N GLN A 855 -5.50 -12.88 23.21
CA GLN A 855 -6.70 -13.71 23.20
C GLN A 855 -7.36 -13.83 21.82
N PHE A 856 -6.98 -13.02 20.84
CA PHE A 856 -7.57 -13.01 19.51
C PHE A 856 -7.61 -14.42 18.88
N GLY A 857 -6.49 -15.15 18.95
CA GLY A 857 -6.40 -16.52 18.44
C GLY A 857 -7.35 -17.50 19.16
N ASP A 858 -7.47 -17.39 20.48
CA ASP A 858 -8.37 -18.22 21.28
C ASP A 858 -9.85 -17.92 20.97
N ARG A 859 -10.18 -16.64 20.74
CA ARG A 859 -11.54 -16.21 20.36
C ARG A 859 -11.93 -16.75 18.98
N LEU A 860 -11.03 -16.68 18.00
CA LEU A 860 -11.24 -17.34 16.71
C LEU A 860 -11.35 -18.87 16.87
N ALA A 861 -10.51 -19.48 17.71
CA ALA A 861 -10.54 -20.91 17.97
C ALA A 861 -11.86 -21.39 18.62
N ALA A 862 -12.55 -20.52 19.37
CA ALA A 862 -13.84 -20.82 19.97
C ALA A 862 -15.02 -20.81 18.96
N VAL A 863 -14.89 -20.12 17.82
CA VAL A 863 -15.96 -20.01 16.81
C VAL A 863 -16.34 -21.38 16.25
N THR A 864 -17.63 -21.70 16.27
CA THR A 864 -18.21 -22.94 15.75
C THR A 864 -18.83 -22.75 14.35
N LEU A 865 -19.14 -23.85 13.67
CA LEU A 865 -19.82 -23.79 12.36
C LEU A 865 -21.24 -23.24 12.48
N GLU A 866 -21.89 -23.49 13.60
CA GLU A 866 -23.23 -22.96 13.88
C GLU A 866 -23.19 -21.43 13.99
N ASP A 867 -22.20 -20.88 14.72
CA ASP A 867 -22.03 -19.42 14.87
C ASP A 867 -21.85 -18.73 13.51
N VAL A 868 -20.98 -19.29 12.65
CA VAL A 868 -20.69 -18.73 11.31
C VAL A 868 -21.92 -18.77 10.41
N ASN A 869 -22.67 -19.88 10.44
CA ASN A 869 -23.90 -20.01 9.64
C ASN A 869 -25.06 -19.20 10.22
N HIS A 870 -25.07 -18.95 11.53
CA HIS A 870 -26.05 -18.08 12.18
C HIS A 870 -25.84 -16.63 11.74
N VAL A 871 -24.63 -16.10 11.92
CA VAL A 871 -24.30 -14.71 11.59
C VAL A 871 -24.44 -14.42 10.09
N LEU A 872 -24.14 -15.41 9.23
CA LEU A 872 -24.41 -15.31 7.79
C LEU A 872 -25.88 -14.99 7.50
N ARG A 873 -26.80 -15.72 8.14
CA ARG A 873 -28.26 -15.59 7.88
C ARG A 873 -28.83 -14.31 8.47
N GLU A 874 -28.21 -13.80 9.52
CA GLU A 874 -28.61 -12.57 10.20
C GLU A 874 -28.16 -11.32 9.44
N ILE A 875 -26.89 -11.24 9.04
CA ILE A 875 -26.30 -10.04 8.43
C ILE A 875 -26.58 -9.98 6.92
N ILE A 876 -26.57 -11.13 6.24
CA ILE A 876 -26.66 -11.18 4.77
C ILE A 876 -28.05 -11.63 4.36
N ASP A 877 -28.84 -10.66 3.92
CA ASP A 877 -30.14 -10.89 3.28
C ASP A 877 -30.08 -10.43 1.81
N PRO A 878 -29.93 -11.36 0.84
CA PRO A 878 -29.75 -11.03 -0.57
C PRO A 878 -30.89 -10.21 -1.21
N ASP A 879 -32.07 -10.18 -0.58
CA ASP A 879 -33.24 -9.45 -1.07
C ASP A 879 -33.43 -8.09 -0.37
N ARG A 880 -32.48 -7.70 0.51
CA ARG A 880 -32.45 -6.45 1.27
C ARG A 880 -31.05 -5.81 1.27
N LEU A 881 -30.44 -5.69 0.10
CA LEU A 881 -29.09 -5.10 -0.06
C LEU A 881 -29.14 -3.72 -0.72
N VAL A 882 -28.08 -2.93 -0.53
CA VAL A 882 -27.78 -1.77 -1.38
C VAL A 882 -26.77 -2.21 -2.43
N ILE A 883 -27.05 -1.92 -3.70
CA ILE A 883 -26.21 -2.22 -4.85
C ILE A 883 -25.95 -0.93 -5.59
N VAL A 884 -24.69 -0.51 -5.64
CA VAL A 884 -24.26 0.70 -6.33
C VAL A 884 -23.21 0.35 -7.35
N THR A 885 -23.44 0.73 -8.60
CA THR A 885 -22.43 0.67 -9.66
C THR A 885 -21.99 2.09 -9.99
N ALA A 886 -20.68 2.32 -10.14
CA ALA A 886 -20.10 3.58 -10.58
C ALA A 886 -19.12 3.34 -11.73
N GLY A 887 -19.01 4.29 -12.65
CA GLY A 887 -18.18 4.18 -13.86
C GLY A 887 -19.01 4.38 -15.14
N PRO A 888 -18.68 3.72 -16.26
CA PRO A 888 -19.40 3.92 -17.52
C PRO A 888 -20.88 3.50 -17.41
N PRO A 889 -21.74 3.95 -18.35
CA PRO A 889 -23.12 3.51 -18.42
C PRO A 889 -23.20 1.97 -18.51
N VAL A 890 -23.94 1.35 -17.59
CA VAL A 890 -24.20 -0.09 -17.59
C VAL A 890 -25.67 -0.38 -17.91
N ALA A 891 -25.90 -1.37 -18.76
CA ALA A 891 -27.24 -1.87 -19.08
C ALA A 891 -27.70 -2.84 -18.00
N PHE A 892 -28.05 -2.33 -16.82
CA PHE A 892 -28.67 -3.13 -15.76
C PHE A 892 -30.12 -2.72 -15.56
N GLN A 893 -31.05 -3.64 -15.82
CA GLN A 893 -32.43 -3.53 -15.38
C GLN A 893 -32.65 -4.56 -14.25
N PRO A 894 -33.14 -4.14 -13.07
CA PRO A 894 -33.37 -5.00 -11.91
C PRO A 894 -34.21 -6.24 -12.19
#